data_AF-A0A349MJX1-F1
#
_entry.id   AF-A0A349MJX1-F1
#
_cell.length_a   1.000
_cell.length_b   1.000
_cell.length_c   1.000
_cell.angle_alpha   90.00
_cell.angle_beta   90.00
_cell.angle_gamma   90.00
#
_symmetry.space_group_name_H-M   'P 1'
#
loop_
_entity.id
_entity.type
_entity.pdbx_description
1 polymer ?
#
loop_
_entity_poly.entity_id
_entity_poly.type
_entity_poly.pdbx_seq_one_letter_code
_entity_poly.pdbx_strand_id
1 'polypeptide(L)'
;ASVWFLAAFGADESMAARISDVRGTFHNLSSIDYPGGPTRTAKATSEDQVCVFCHTPHGSLQSAGVNAPLWNRQISGATYTKTYESTSIDADISELRQGPGGTSKLCLSCHDGTMAISAVSVLGGNQSVNITMTGMGGGNTMPVGAGADTGFTRNLGVDLSNDHPISFTFNAALATADGELRSPPFDSNGKYIMGLRQVGVSPKPIVPLDEQKVQCASCHDPHIRDPNETVSIKFLRLNRFQKANPSGSTFNDPYDIICLSCHNKGVNVWATSAHANATDAGETYKSGVGSPGAQREFPTNAAVWEAGCLNCHDAHTAPGARRLLREGNDSASTPKGSGNPAVEETCYQCHSSSSVSILNSTGNTVPDIKTDFTTAGNKHMPMTSADQPAGSEVHSIGANLSSNLLSTWSGAPQHAGANFVEDPLLLGKGNLNNRHVECTDCHNPHRVLKNSLYTGGGSSAQKTHTHDATVQHSNAASGVLRGTTGVDPVYVGASFGDRPTSFRLLCGDPTLPTDCSLDGVVTKEYQVCLKCHSDYAYNDGGAFNDAGRPAITGTKGLSTNNFSVGDRYTNQAMEFQAPSSDQGEKNSSGVEPSVVNHRSWHPVITPTLRTLSERGNAASDLWLSPWNGSGGTFIGNQTIYCTDCHGSTTANGVSTPNAGSPWGPHGSSSNFILKGAWDTATGSGSQGALCFKCHDYNDYAVKGGSKSGFCCEKDPNLHGYHADKIGKMRCNWCHIAVPHGWKNKAFLVNLNDVGPEAGKTAGTQMRNDTSAVYSRSPYYMNSILKVRTWRASGQWTAASCGSSGAPGNGATGRNWMKDSTESCTNPP
;
A
#
# COMPACT_ATOMS: atom_id res chain seq x y z
N ALA A 1 -24.37 -55.79 23.26
CA ALA A 1 -24.06 -54.51 23.90
C ALA A 1 -23.87 -53.49 22.79
N SER A 2 -24.93 -52.76 22.45
CA SER A 2 -24.97 -51.82 21.34
C SER A 2 -25.22 -50.44 21.91
N VAL A 3 -24.20 -49.59 21.89
CA VAL A 3 -24.24 -48.22 22.38
C VAL A 3 -24.73 -47.33 21.23
N TRP A 4 -25.83 -46.62 21.50
CA TRP A 4 -26.40 -45.59 20.64
C TRP A 4 -25.46 -44.37 20.60
N PHE A 5 -25.00 -43.98 19.43
CA PHE A 5 -24.45 -42.63 19.21
C PHE A 5 -25.62 -41.68 18.94
N LEU A 6 -25.90 -40.79 19.89
CA LEU A 6 -26.71 -39.60 19.65
C LEU A 6 -25.87 -38.67 18.76
N ALA A 7 -26.29 -38.48 17.51
CA ALA A 7 -25.82 -37.38 16.69
C ALA A 7 -26.38 -36.08 17.28
N ALA A 8 -25.52 -35.26 17.87
CA ALA A 8 -25.85 -33.86 18.15
C ALA A 8 -25.94 -33.14 16.80
N PHE A 9 -27.15 -32.99 16.29
CA PHE A 9 -27.43 -31.98 15.27
C PHE A 9 -27.16 -30.62 15.93
N GLY A 10 -26.07 -29.97 15.50
CA GLY A 10 -25.86 -28.56 15.79
C GLY A 10 -27.09 -27.80 15.30
N ALA A 11 -27.70 -27.02 16.20
CA ALA A 11 -28.72 -26.07 15.80
C ALA A 11 -28.09 -25.11 14.80
N ASP A 12 -28.52 -25.21 13.54
CA ASP A 12 -28.35 -24.16 12.55
C ASP A 12 -29.04 -22.93 13.13
N GLU A 13 -28.28 -21.91 13.57
CA GLU A 13 -28.87 -20.62 13.96
C GLU A 13 -29.37 -19.94 12.68
N SER A 14 -30.49 -20.43 12.15
CA SER A 14 -31.27 -19.72 11.16
C SER A 14 -31.64 -18.36 11.75
N MET A 15 -31.27 -17.26 11.08
CA MET A 15 -31.59 -15.91 11.51
C MET A 15 -33.05 -15.82 11.97
N ALA A 16 -33.27 -15.24 13.15
CA ALA A 16 -34.57 -14.69 13.45
C ALA A 16 -34.84 -13.56 12.43
N ALA A 17 -35.89 -13.70 11.64
CA ALA A 17 -36.24 -12.74 10.58
C ALA A 17 -36.37 -11.31 11.14
N ARG A 18 -35.92 -10.31 10.36
CA ARG A 18 -36.12 -8.89 10.69
C ARG A 18 -37.60 -8.63 11.01
N ILE A 19 -37.87 -7.91 12.09
CA ILE A 19 -39.24 -7.60 12.52
C ILE A 19 -39.65 -6.28 11.87
N SER A 20 -40.76 -6.28 11.13
CA SER A 20 -41.39 -5.08 10.59
C SER A 20 -42.21 -4.38 11.69
N ASP A 21 -41.56 -3.50 12.45
CA ASP A 21 -42.14 -2.78 13.57
C ASP A 21 -41.43 -1.44 13.81
N VAL A 22 -41.90 -0.39 13.13
CA VAL A 22 -41.33 0.97 13.22
C VAL A 22 -41.38 1.57 14.64
N ARG A 23 -42.31 1.10 15.49
CA ARG A 23 -42.45 1.59 16.87
C ARG A 23 -41.19 1.33 17.69
N GLY A 24 -40.54 0.20 17.45
CA GLY A 24 -39.31 -0.23 18.10
C GLY A 24 -38.04 0.27 17.41
N THR A 25 -38.11 1.35 16.63
CA THR A 25 -36.94 1.93 15.95
C THR A 25 -36.73 3.40 16.31
N PHE A 26 -35.57 3.96 15.94
CA PHE A 26 -35.32 5.40 16.07
C PHE A 26 -36.20 6.27 15.16
N HIS A 27 -36.92 5.68 14.19
CA HIS A 27 -37.90 6.40 13.36
C HIS A 27 -39.29 6.49 14.00
N ASN A 28 -39.51 5.85 15.15
CA ASN A 28 -40.60 6.27 16.01
C ASN A 28 -40.27 7.69 16.48
N LEU A 29 -41.07 8.68 16.10
CA LEU A 29 -40.92 10.08 16.54
C LEU A 29 -42.02 10.51 17.50
N SER A 30 -42.93 9.61 17.88
CA SER A 30 -44.02 9.93 18.80
C SER A 30 -43.53 10.15 20.23
N SER A 31 -44.37 10.75 21.08
CA SER A 31 -44.10 11.03 22.49
C SER A 31 -43.92 9.76 23.32
N ILE A 32 -44.44 8.62 22.86
CA ILE A 32 -44.45 7.34 23.57
C ILE A 32 -43.25 6.50 23.17
N ASP A 33 -42.39 6.19 24.14
CA ASP A 33 -41.32 5.21 23.96
C ASP A 33 -41.90 3.81 23.86
N TYR A 34 -41.37 3.03 22.91
CA TYR A 34 -41.77 1.65 22.75
C TYR A 34 -41.03 0.80 23.78
N PRO A 35 -41.73 -0.08 24.54
CA PRO A 35 -41.06 -1.03 25.42
C PRO A 35 -40.09 -1.90 24.60
N GLY A 36 -38.82 -1.94 25.01
CA GLY A 36 -37.82 -2.65 24.22
C GLY A 36 -37.34 -1.90 22.96
N GLY A 37 -37.83 -0.71 22.70
CA GLY A 37 -37.28 0.16 21.65
C GLY A 37 -35.97 0.82 22.11
N PRO A 38 -35.22 1.42 21.17
CA PRO A 38 -34.07 2.24 21.53
C PRO A 38 -34.52 3.46 22.35
N THR A 39 -33.66 3.91 23.27
CA THR A 39 -33.89 5.18 23.98
C THR A 39 -33.77 6.36 23.01
N ARG A 40 -34.85 7.16 22.91
CA ARG A 40 -34.92 8.29 21.98
C ARG A 40 -34.84 9.61 22.75
N THR A 41 -33.88 10.45 22.36
CA THR A 41 -33.78 11.83 22.83
C THR A 41 -34.55 12.80 21.94
N ALA A 42 -34.55 12.54 20.62
CA ALA A 42 -35.32 13.28 19.62
C ALA A 42 -36.72 12.65 19.45
N LYS A 43 -37.77 13.33 19.92
CA LYS A 43 -39.17 12.87 19.83
C LYS A 43 -40.17 13.99 20.07
N ALA A 44 -41.44 13.76 19.73
CA ALA A 44 -42.53 14.67 20.05
C ALA A 44 -42.75 14.78 21.56
N THR A 45 -43.27 15.91 22.01
CA THR A 45 -43.59 16.13 23.43
C THR A 45 -44.99 15.62 23.79
N SER A 46 -45.91 15.59 22.83
CA SER A 46 -47.32 15.21 23.07
C SER A 46 -47.91 14.28 22.02
N GLU A 47 -47.56 14.46 20.74
CA GLU A 47 -48.11 13.63 19.63
C GLU A 47 -47.74 12.15 19.80
N ASP A 48 -48.74 11.27 19.90
CA ASP A 48 -48.56 9.84 20.16
C ASP A 48 -48.65 8.95 18.91
N GLN A 49 -49.14 9.48 17.78
CA GLN A 49 -49.23 8.76 16.52
C GLN A 49 -47.86 8.56 15.89
N VAL A 50 -47.55 7.31 15.57
CA VAL A 50 -46.21 6.93 15.08
C VAL A 50 -46.02 7.27 13.61
N CYS A 51 -47.04 7.02 12.78
CA CYS A 51 -46.92 7.16 11.33
C CYS A 51 -47.06 8.60 10.85
N VAL A 52 -47.67 9.51 11.62
CA VAL A 52 -48.06 10.84 11.13
C VAL A 52 -46.88 11.73 10.72
N PHE A 53 -45.69 11.45 11.25
CA PHE A 53 -44.46 12.14 10.85
C PHE A 53 -44.05 11.84 9.40
N CYS A 54 -44.49 10.70 8.85
CA CYS A 54 -44.08 10.20 7.54
C CYS A 54 -45.27 10.01 6.59
N HIS A 55 -46.40 9.53 7.08
CA HIS A 55 -47.56 9.13 6.29
C HIS A 55 -48.86 9.75 6.79
N THR A 56 -49.71 10.17 5.85
CA THR A 56 -51.09 10.61 6.10
C THR A 56 -52.05 9.94 5.12
N PRO A 57 -53.17 9.36 5.59
CA PRO A 57 -54.15 8.75 4.70
C PRO A 57 -54.85 9.76 3.79
N HIS A 58 -54.90 11.05 4.17
CA HIS A 58 -55.58 12.11 3.42
C HIS A 58 -54.72 13.36 3.33
N GLY A 59 -54.77 14.05 2.18
CA GLY A 59 -53.98 15.27 1.95
C GLY A 59 -52.48 15.03 1.88
N SER A 60 -52.06 13.81 1.50
CA SER A 60 -50.66 13.50 1.23
C SER A 60 -50.17 14.27 0.01
N LEU A 61 -48.89 14.62 0.03
CA LEU A 61 -48.27 15.31 -1.08
C LEU A 61 -47.78 14.28 -2.09
N GLN A 62 -48.21 14.40 -3.33
CA GLN A 62 -47.56 13.71 -4.43
C GLN A 62 -46.46 14.60 -4.98
N SER A 63 -45.23 14.08 -4.96
CA SER A 63 -44.08 14.73 -5.58
C SER A 63 -43.77 14.02 -6.88
N ALA A 64 -43.74 14.77 -7.99
CA ALA A 64 -43.43 14.21 -9.30
C ALA A 64 -42.05 13.53 -9.28
N GLY A 65 -41.96 12.31 -9.81
CA GLY A 65 -40.71 11.53 -9.86
C GLY A 65 -40.23 10.98 -8.51
N VAL A 66 -41.08 10.94 -7.48
CA VAL A 66 -40.78 10.31 -6.20
C VAL A 66 -41.90 9.34 -5.85
N ASN A 67 -41.58 8.05 -5.71
CA ASN A 67 -42.53 7.06 -5.21
C ASN A 67 -42.71 7.27 -3.69
N ALA A 68 -43.69 8.10 -3.32
CA ALA A 68 -43.92 8.59 -1.96
C ALA A 68 -45.33 8.21 -1.45
N PRO A 69 -45.66 6.92 -1.25
CA PRO A 69 -47.00 6.52 -0.84
C PRO A 69 -47.45 7.23 0.43
N LEU A 70 -48.51 8.02 0.31
CA LEU A 70 -49.13 8.74 1.42
C LEU A 70 -48.18 9.68 2.18
N TRP A 71 -47.12 10.20 1.56
CA TRP A 71 -46.11 10.98 2.25
C TRP A 71 -46.65 12.29 2.84
N ASN A 72 -46.38 12.51 4.13
CA ASN A 72 -46.93 13.61 4.92
C ASN A 72 -45.93 14.74 5.17
N ARG A 73 -44.94 14.91 4.29
CA ARG A 73 -43.94 15.98 4.39
C ARG A 73 -43.67 16.60 3.03
N GLN A 74 -43.31 17.87 3.03
CA GLN A 74 -42.75 18.53 1.86
C GLN A 74 -41.38 17.92 1.54
N ILE A 75 -41.03 17.87 0.26
CA ILE A 75 -39.69 17.50 -0.19
C ILE A 75 -38.87 18.78 -0.31
N SER A 76 -37.64 18.75 0.20
CA SER A 76 -36.77 19.92 0.15
C SER A 76 -36.51 20.37 -1.29
N GLY A 77 -36.58 21.68 -1.51
CA GLY A 77 -36.14 22.33 -2.74
C GLY A 77 -34.66 22.71 -2.73
N ALA A 78 -33.91 22.30 -1.70
CA ALA A 78 -32.49 22.61 -1.59
C ALA A 78 -31.70 22.02 -2.76
N THR A 79 -30.74 22.79 -3.26
CA THR A 79 -29.79 22.32 -4.26
C THR A 79 -28.61 21.66 -3.54
N TYR A 80 -28.27 20.44 -3.95
CA TYR A 80 -27.13 19.71 -3.43
C TYR A 80 -25.85 20.31 -4.03
N THR A 81 -24.98 20.82 -3.17
CA THR A 81 -23.82 21.65 -3.54
C THR A 81 -22.65 20.82 -4.04
N LYS A 82 -22.53 19.57 -3.56
CA LYS A 82 -21.54 18.59 -4.00
C LYS A 82 -22.13 17.19 -3.88
N THR A 83 -21.81 16.33 -4.84
CA THR A 83 -22.17 14.92 -4.83
C THR A 83 -20.91 14.08 -5.01
N TYR A 84 -21.09 12.83 -5.40
CA TYR A 84 -20.05 11.83 -5.52
C TYR A 84 -19.09 12.16 -6.65
N GLU A 85 -17.85 12.52 -6.32
CA GLU A 85 -16.76 12.66 -7.28
C GLU A 85 -15.57 11.79 -6.84
N SER A 86 -15.20 10.83 -7.68
CA SER A 86 -14.03 9.98 -7.47
C SER A 86 -13.48 9.57 -8.84
N THR A 87 -12.17 9.36 -8.94
CA THR A 87 -11.55 8.82 -10.16
C THR A 87 -11.69 7.31 -10.27
N SER A 88 -12.17 6.65 -9.21
CA SER A 88 -12.36 5.21 -9.16
C SER A 88 -13.84 4.83 -9.14
N ILE A 89 -14.72 5.70 -9.65
CA ILE A 89 -16.15 5.43 -9.78
C ILE A 89 -16.48 5.19 -11.25
N ASP A 90 -17.06 4.03 -11.55
CA ASP A 90 -17.44 3.64 -12.91
C ASP A 90 -18.91 3.93 -13.23
N ALA A 91 -19.69 4.34 -12.22
CA ALA A 91 -21.05 4.83 -12.42
C ALA A 91 -21.04 6.17 -13.18
N ASP A 92 -22.11 6.43 -13.94
CA ASP A 92 -22.21 7.63 -14.76
C ASP A 92 -22.16 8.91 -13.91
N ILE A 93 -21.05 9.65 -14.02
CA ILE A 93 -20.84 10.88 -13.26
C ILE A 93 -21.85 11.96 -13.60
N SER A 94 -22.41 11.97 -14.82
CA SER A 94 -23.44 12.92 -15.21
C SER A 94 -24.77 12.66 -14.52
N GLU A 95 -25.05 11.40 -14.20
CA GLU A 95 -26.21 10.98 -13.41
C GLU A 95 -26.01 11.36 -11.93
N LEU A 96 -24.84 11.04 -11.36
CA LEU A 96 -24.49 11.37 -9.98
C LEU A 96 -24.51 12.88 -9.70
N ARG A 97 -24.13 13.71 -10.69
CA ARG A 97 -24.16 15.19 -10.60
C ARG A 97 -25.55 15.80 -10.62
N GLN A 98 -26.59 15.06 -11.05
CA GLN A 98 -27.97 15.55 -10.98
C GLN A 98 -28.49 15.61 -9.54
N GLY A 99 -27.79 14.97 -8.60
CA GLY A 99 -28.17 14.93 -7.20
C GLY A 99 -29.20 13.86 -6.89
N PRO A 100 -29.62 13.79 -5.62
CA PRO A 100 -30.50 12.72 -5.16
C PRO A 100 -31.88 12.79 -5.83
N GLY A 101 -32.35 11.64 -6.29
CA GLY A 101 -33.65 11.41 -6.91
C GLY A 101 -34.46 10.34 -6.18
N GLY A 102 -35.65 10.02 -6.71
CA GLY A 102 -36.50 8.93 -6.24
C GLY A 102 -36.74 8.93 -4.73
N THR A 103 -36.88 7.74 -4.17
CA THR A 103 -37.14 7.50 -2.74
C THR A 103 -36.08 8.06 -1.78
N SER A 104 -34.86 8.36 -2.23
CA SER A 104 -33.85 9.00 -1.38
C SER A 104 -34.26 10.39 -0.92
N LYS A 105 -35.04 11.12 -1.73
CA LYS A 105 -35.60 12.43 -1.35
C LYS A 105 -36.52 12.37 -0.12
N LEU A 106 -37.12 11.22 0.17
CA LEU A 106 -37.94 11.02 1.37
C LEU A 106 -37.07 11.04 2.63
N CYS A 107 -35.98 10.27 2.62
CA CYS A 107 -35.01 10.22 3.71
C CYS A 107 -34.37 11.60 3.92
N LEU A 108 -33.94 12.23 2.83
CA LEU A 108 -33.26 13.50 2.86
C LEU A 108 -34.16 14.66 3.33
N SER A 109 -35.49 14.60 3.13
CA SER A 109 -36.42 15.59 3.72
C SER A 109 -36.39 15.70 5.27
N CYS A 110 -35.70 14.77 5.93
CA CYS A 110 -35.36 14.84 7.35
C CYS A 110 -33.84 14.96 7.56
N HIS A 111 -33.05 14.19 6.81
CA HIS A 111 -31.61 14.00 7.05
C HIS A 111 -30.70 15.04 6.38
N ASP A 112 -31.18 15.83 5.42
CA ASP A 112 -30.40 16.90 4.78
C ASP A 112 -30.32 18.19 5.61
N GLY A 113 -31.03 18.23 6.75
CA GLY A 113 -31.01 19.35 7.69
C GLY A 113 -31.64 20.63 7.16
N THR A 114 -32.25 20.63 5.97
CA THR A 114 -32.81 21.83 5.34
C THR A 114 -34.25 22.12 5.77
N MET A 115 -34.92 21.12 6.35
CA MET A 115 -36.31 21.22 6.78
C MET A 115 -36.49 20.78 8.24
N ALA A 116 -37.48 21.38 8.90
CA ALA A 116 -37.87 20.98 10.24
C ALA A 116 -38.50 19.57 10.21
N ILE A 117 -38.03 18.67 11.07
CA ILE A 117 -38.61 17.33 11.23
C ILE A 117 -40.02 17.42 11.84
N SER A 118 -40.31 18.48 12.60
CA SER A 118 -41.66 18.75 13.12
C SER A 118 -42.70 19.07 12.04
N ALA A 119 -42.28 19.53 10.86
CA ALA A 119 -43.19 20.05 9.85
C ALA A 119 -43.85 18.92 9.05
N VAL A 120 -45.15 18.71 9.27
CA VAL A 120 -45.97 17.72 8.56
C VAL A 120 -47.05 18.42 7.73
N SER A 121 -47.43 17.81 6.61
CA SER A 121 -48.41 18.38 5.69
C SER A 121 -49.81 18.39 6.30
N VAL A 122 -50.19 17.33 7.01
CA VAL A 122 -51.51 17.18 7.64
C VAL A 122 -51.38 16.54 9.02
N LEU A 123 -52.06 17.10 10.03
CA LEU A 123 -52.26 16.46 11.34
C LEU A 123 -53.65 16.80 11.89
N GLY A 124 -54.44 15.79 12.25
CA GLY A 124 -55.79 16.00 12.80
C GLY A 124 -56.73 16.78 11.87
N GLY A 125 -56.51 16.69 10.55
CA GLY A 125 -57.27 17.46 9.53
C GLY A 125 -56.77 18.88 9.29
N ASN A 126 -55.83 19.39 10.09
CA ASN A 126 -55.19 20.68 9.87
C ASN A 126 -54.01 20.54 8.91
N GLN A 127 -53.81 21.55 8.05
CA GLN A 127 -52.72 21.57 7.08
C GLN A 127 -51.49 22.32 7.63
N SER A 128 -50.29 21.97 7.14
CA SER A 128 -49.01 22.62 7.44
C SER A 128 -48.74 22.74 8.94
N VAL A 129 -48.81 21.63 9.65
CA VAL A 129 -48.69 21.58 11.10
C VAL A 129 -47.24 21.38 11.52
N ASN A 130 -46.82 22.08 12.57
CA ASN A 130 -45.55 21.81 13.24
C ASN A 130 -45.80 21.10 14.57
N ILE A 131 -45.38 19.85 14.66
CA ILE A 131 -45.45 19.05 15.89
C ILE A 131 -44.39 19.56 16.87
N THR A 132 -44.75 19.75 18.14
CA THR A 132 -43.76 20.16 19.14
C THR A 132 -42.82 18.98 19.45
N MET A 133 -41.52 19.20 19.28
CA MET A 133 -40.47 18.20 19.42
C MET A 133 -39.46 18.61 20.50
N THR A 134 -38.82 17.63 21.13
CA THR A 134 -37.67 17.80 22.02
C THR A 134 -36.45 17.06 21.48
N GLY A 135 -35.25 17.46 21.91
CA GLY A 135 -33.99 16.81 21.52
C GLY A 135 -33.61 16.96 20.04
N MET A 136 -34.18 17.94 19.35
CA MET A 136 -33.90 18.25 17.95
C MET A 136 -32.71 19.20 17.77
N GLY A 137 -32.17 19.28 16.55
CA GLY A 137 -31.25 20.34 16.16
C GLY A 137 -31.93 21.71 16.08
N GLY A 138 -31.14 22.76 15.87
CA GLY A 138 -31.66 24.13 15.69
C GLY A 138 -32.73 24.18 14.58
N GLY A 139 -33.84 24.88 14.83
CA GLY A 139 -34.97 24.93 13.89
C GLY A 139 -35.74 23.60 13.75
N ASN A 140 -35.66 22.70 14.74
CA ASN A 140 -36.23 21.35 14.71
C ASN A 140 -35.66 20.45 13.61
N THR A 141 -34.43 20.71 13.17
CA THR A 141 -33.71 19.89 12.18
C THR A 141 -33.12 18.63 12.82
N MET A 142 -32.55 17.74 12.00
CA MET A 142 -31.87 16.52 12.49
C MET A 142 -30.69 16.88 13.40
N PRO A 143 -30.61 16.30 14.62
CA PRO A 143 -29.45 16.49 15.49
C PRO A 143 -28.17 15.96 14.83
N VAL A 144 -27.06 16.68 14.99
CA VAL A 144 -25.75 16.35 14.38
C VAL A 144 -25.02 15.19 15.05
N GLY A 145 -25.60 14.55 16.06
CA GLY A 145 -24.97 13.42 16.75
C GLY A 145 -23.65 13.82 17.42
N ALA A 146 -22.56 13.14 17.07
CA ALA A 146 -21.23 13.39 17.65
C ALA A 146 -20.50 14.61 17.04
N GLY A 147 -21.07 15.25 16.02
CA GLY A 147 -20.51 16.44 15.37
C GLY A 147 -20.91 16.51 13.90
N ALA A 148 -21.17 17.73 13.41
CA ALA A 148 -21.66 17.96 12.04
C ALA A 148 -20.70 17.47 10.96
N ASP A 149 -19.40 17.60 11.20
CA ASP A 149 -18.34 17.25 10.24
C ASP A 149 -17.70 15.88 10.55
N THR A 150 -18.40 14.97 11.22
CA THR A 150 -17.88 13.64 11.55
C THR A 150 -18.63 12.57 10.77
N GLY A 151 -18.02 11.39 10.56
CA GLY A 151 -18.73 10.21 10.03
C GLY A 151 -19.86 9.66 10.93
N PHE A 152 -20.10 10.31 12.08
CA PHE A 152 -21.15 9.97 13.04
C PHE A 152 -22.27 11.01 13.06
N THR A 153 -22.29 11.95 12.11
CA THR A 153 -23.41 12.88 11.92
C THR A 153 -24.66 12.12 11.48
N ARG A 154 -25.83 12.61 11.90
CA ARG A 154 -27.13 12.15 11.40
C ARG A 154 -27.74 13.16 10.43
N ASN A 155 -27.18 14.36 10.39
CA ASN A 155 -27.51 15.43 9.47
C ASN A 155 -26.47 15.42 8.35
N LEU A 156 -26.84 14.83 7.21
CA LEU A 156 -25.98 14.68 6.04
C LEU A 156 -25.78 16.01 5.30
N GLY A 157 -26.69 16.97 5.49
CA GLY A 157 -26.62 18.23 4.77
C GLY A 157 -26.89 18.08 3.26
N VAL A 158 -26.39 19.06 2.52
CA VAL A 158 -26.53 19.15 1.05
C VAL A 158 -25.21 18.87 0.31
N ASP A 159 -24.16 18.49 1.04
CA ASP A 159 -22.89 17.99 0.52
C ASP A 159 -22.85 16.49 0.80
N LEU A 160 -22.97 15.68 -0.26
CA LEU A 160 -22.98 14.21 -0.16
C LEU A 160 -21.65 13.59 -0.62
N SER A 161 -20.59 14.39 -0.75
CA SER A 161 -19.31 13.91 -1.29
C SER A 161 -18.60 12.88 -0.41
N ASN A 162 -18.94 12.82 0.88
CA ASN A 162 -18.46 11.88 1.88
C ASN A 162 -19.46 10.73 2.17
N ASP A 163 -20.51 10.58 1.35
CA ASP A 163 -21.53 9.55 1.51
C ASP A 163 -21.45 8.49 0.39
N HIS A 164 -21.99 7.30 0.66
CA HIS A 164 -22.11 6.26 -0.34
C HIS A 164 -23.00 6.73 -1.51
N PRO A 165 -22.55 6.54 -2.77
CA PRO A 165 -23.34 6.90 -3.94
C PRO A 165 -24.75 6.33 -3.91
N ILE A 166 -25.72 7.19 -4.23
CA ILE A 166 -27.12 6.84 -4.49
C ILE A 166 -27.59 7.58 -5.74
N SER A 167 -28.79 7.27 -6.22
CA SER A 167 -29.40 7.85 -7.42
C SER A 167 -28.62 7.60 -8.71
N PHE A 168 -27.88 6.49 -8.76
CA PHE A 168 -27.24 6.00 -9.98
C PHE A 168 -27.83 4.66 -10.43
N THR A 169 -27.80 4.43 -11.73
CA THR A 169 -28.30 3.22 -12.38
C THR A 169 -27.39 2.04 -12.08
N PHE A 170 -27.95 0.95 -11.53
CA PHE A 170 -27.24 -0.31 -11.34
C PHE A 170 -27.72 -1.36 -12.34
N ASN A 171 -26.84 -1.77 -13.26
CA ASN A 171 -27.14 -2.75 -14.30
C ASN A 171 -25.91 -3.59 -14.68
N ALA A 172 -26.11 -4.55 -15.58
CA ALA A 172 -25.04 -5.44 -16.05
C ALA A 172 -23.91 -4.70 -16.79
N ALA A 173 -24.21 -3.57 -17.45
CA ALA A 173 -23.20 -2.79 -18.16
C ALA A 173 -22.26 -2.10 -17.17
N LEU A 174 -22.79 -1.47 -16.12
CA LEU A 174 -22.00 -0.92 -15.01
C LEU A 174 -21.17 -2.02 -14.36
N ALA A 175 -21.77 -3.18 -14.07
CA ALA A 175 -21.04 -4.26 -13.43
C ALA A 175 -19.89 -4.82 -14.29
N THR A 176 -20.07 -4.83 -15.61
CA THR A 176 -19.02 -5.21 -16.57
C THR A 176 -17.95 -4.13 -16.69
N ALA A 177 -18.30 -2.85 -16.54
CA ALA A 177 -17.35 -1.75 -16.61
C ALA A 177 -16.47 -1.66 -15.36
N ASP A 178 -17.04 -1.91 -14.17
CA ASP A 178 -16.33 -1.89 -12.88
C ASP A 178 -15.46 -3.14 -12.67
N GLY A 179 -15.96 -4.31 -13.09
CA GLY A 179 -15.25 -5.59 -12.97
C GLY A 179 -15.31 -6.23 -11.57
N GLU A 180 -15.62 -5.48 -10.51
CA GLU A 180 -15.76 -5.96 -9.13
C GLU A 180 -17.20 -5.83 -8.57
N LEU A 181 -18.17 -5.50 -9.43
CA LEU A 181 -19.60 -5.53 -9.11
C LEU A 181 -20.25 -6.86 -9.55
N ARG A 182 -21.28 -7.28 -8.82
CA ARG A 182 -22.02 -8.52 -9.12
C ARG A 182 -22.92 -8.37 -10.35
N SER A 183 -22.80 -9.34 -11.26
CA SER A 183 -23.73 -9.58 -12.37
C SER A 183 -23.74 -11.08 -12.70
N PRO A 184 -24.91 -11.74 -12.85
CA PRO A 184 -26.26 -11.23 -12.65
C PRO A 184 -26.64 -11.13 -11.16
N PRO A 185 -27.63 -10.31 -10.76
CA PRO A 185 -27.91 -9.98 -9.36
C PRO A 185 -28.76 -11.05 -8.67
N PHE A 186 -28.37 -12.32 -8.75
CA PHE A 186 -29.05 -13.45 -8.10
C PHE A 186 -28.16 -14.12 -7.06
N ASP A 187 -28.77 -14.67 -6.01
CA ASP A 187 -28.08 -15.60 -5.10
C ASP A 187 -28.04 -17.02 -5.68
N SER A 188 -27.48 -17.96 -4.91
CA SER A 188 -27.29 -19.37 -5.34
C SER A 188 -28.60 -20.11 -5.57
N ASN A 189 -29.71 -19.56 -5.07
CA ASN A 189 -31.04 -20.12 -5.15
C ASN A 189 -31.89 -19.44 -6.24
N GLY A 190 -31.29 -18.55 -7.05
CA GLY A 190 -31.99 -17.81 -8.10
C GLY A 190 -32.89 -16.68 -7.59
N LYS A 191 -32.76 -16.30 -6.31
CA LYS A 191 -33.47 -15.14 -5.72
C LYS A 191 -32.77 -13.86 -6.15
N TYR A 192 -33.54 -12.87 -6.59
CA TYR A 192 -33.00 -11.55 -6.89
C TYR A 192 -32.39 -10.94 -5.61
N ILE A 193 -31.07 -10.76 -5.59
CA ILE A 193 -30.39 -9.97 -4.56
C ILE A 193 -30.77 -8.51 -4.77
N MET A 194 -30.54 -8.02 -6.00
CA MET A 194 -30.86 -6.66 -6.42
C MET A 194 -31.78 -6.65 -7.63
N GLY A 195 -32.73 -5.72 -7.66
CA GLY A 195 -33.61 -5.58 -8.82
C GLY A 195 -34.79 -4.67 -8.57
N LEU A 196 -35.57 -4.43 -9.62
CA LEU A 196 -36.81 -3.66 -9.54
C LEU A 196 -37.85 -4.40 -8.70
N ARG A 197 -38.45 -3.68 -7.75
CA ARG A 197 -39.62 -4.19 -7.03
C ARG A 197 -40.88 -3.98 -7.86
N GLN A 198 -41.35 -5.02 -8.54
CA GLN A 198 -42.57 -4.96 -9.36
C GLN A 198 -43.76 -5.62 -8.65
N VAL A 199 -44.96 -5.06 -8.85
CA VAL A 199 -46.21 -5.65 -8.37
C VAL A 199 -46.46 -6.95 -9.13
N GLY A 200 -46.80 -8.03 -8.42
CA GLY A 200 -47.08 -9.33 -9.03
C GLY A 200 -45.85 -10.19 -9.37
N VAL A 201 -44.64 -9.67 -9.18
CA VAL A 201 -43.38 -10.41 -9.41
C VAL A 201 -42.82 -10.95 -8.08
N SER A 202 -42.60 -12.26 -8.03
CA SER A 202 -42.01 -12.98 -6.90
C SER A 202 -40.89 -13.93 -7.39
N PRO A 203 -39.84 -14.16 -6.59
CA PRO A 203 -39.56 -13.53 -5.29
C PRO A 203 -39.19 -12.04 -5.46
N LYS A 204 -39.56 -11.22 -4.46
CA LYS A 204 -39.17 -9.80 -4.44
C LYS A 204 -37.66 -9.69 -4.20
N PRO A 205 -36.98 -8.69 -4.80
CA PRO A 205 -35.57 -8.45 -4.55
C PRO A 205 -35.32 -8.10 -3.08
N ILE A 206 -34.21 -8.57 -2.51
CA ILE A 206 -33.83 -8.27 -1.12
C ILE A 206 -33.44 -6.79 -0.98
N VAL A 207 -32.64 -6.30 -1.93
CA VAL A 207 -32.19 -4.91 -2.05
C VAL A 207 -32.91 -4.30 -3.26
N PRO A 208 -34.06 -3.64 -3.04
CA PRO A 208 -34.87 -3.13 -4.13
C PRO A 208 -34.23 -1.89 -4.78
N LEU A 209 -34.24 -1.85 -6.11
CA LEU A 209 -33.94 -0.66 -6.90
C LEU A 209 -35.23 0.15 -7.14
N ASP A 210 -35.08 1.46 -7.19
CA ASP A 210 -36.14 2.41 -7.53
C ASP A 210 -35.81 3.01 -8.89
N GLU A 211 -36.65 2.78 -9.90
CA GLU A 211 -36.39 3.17 -11.28
C GLU A 211 -35.02 2.70 -11.83
N GLN A 212 -34.59 1.48 -11.45
CA GLN A 212 -33.27 0.88 -11.74
C GLN A 212 -32.08 1.55 -11.05
N LYS A 213 -32.35 2.48 -10.13
CA LYS A 213 -31.31 3.18 -9.38
C LYS A 213 -31.18 2.65 -7.96
N VAL A 214 -29.95 2.68 -7.45
CA VAL A 214 -29.68 2.47 -6.03
C VAL A 214 -30.14 3.70 -5.26
N GLN A 215 -30.89 3.50 -4.18
CA GLN A 215 -31.40 4.59 -3.33
C GLN A 215 -31.09 4.32 -1.85
N CYS A 216 -31.28 5.31 -0.97
CA CYS A 216 -31.21 5.09 0.48
C CYS A 216 -32.12 3.91 0.90
N ALA A 217 -33.33 3.84 0.33
CA ALA A 217 -34.31 2.80 0.62
C ALA A 217 -33.95 1.39 0.11
N SER A 218 -32.95 1.29 -0.79
CA SER A 218 -32.41 0.00 -1.25
C SER A 218 -31.79 -0.76 -0.09
N CYS A 219 -30.97 -0.09 0.71
CA CYS A 219 -30.27 -0.71 1.85
C CYS A 219 -31.00 -0.51 3.18
N HIS A 220 -31.63 0.65 3.38
CA HIS A 220 -32.31 1.00 4.62
C HIS A 220 -33.82 0.81 4.51
N ASP A 221 -34.42 0.08 5.44
CA ASP A 221 -35.86 0.05 5.66
C ASP A 221 -36.19 0.66 7.03
N PRO A 222 -36.80 1.85 7.09
CA PRO A 222 -37.06 2.52 8.37
C PRO A 222 -38.04 1.75 9.27
N HIS A 223 -38.74 0.74 8.72
CA HIS A 223 -39.75 -0.04 9.43
C HIS A 223 -39.21 -1.32 10.06
N ILE A 224 -37.94 -1.67 9.86
CA ILE A 224 -37.40 -2.94 10.37
C ILE A 224 -36.49 -2.75 11.58
N ARG A 225 -36.50 -3.75 12.47
CA ARG A 225 -35.57 -3.88 13.60
C ARG A 225 -35.02 -5.30 13.73
N ASP A 226 -33.97 -5.44 14.52
CA ASP A 226 -33.50 -6.74 14.97
C ASP A 226 -34.51 -7.34 15.97
N PRO A 227 -34.70 -8.67 15.97
CA PRO A 227 -35.44 -9.36 17.03
C PRO A 227 -34.87 -9.10 18.42
N ASN A 228 -33.54 -9.00 18.53
CA ASN A 228 -32.86 -8.52 19.73
C ASN A 228 -32.85 -6.98 19.75
N GLU A 229 -33.68 -6.44 20.61
CA GLU A 229 -33.90 -5.01 20.83
C GLU A 229 -32.67 -4.19 21.21
N THR A 230 -31.62 -4.85 21.70
CA THR A 230 -30.33 -4.20 22.02
C THR A 230 -29.40 -4.07 20.81
N VAL A 231 -29.72 -4.72 19.68
CA VAL A 231 -28.89 -4.76 18.49
C VAL A 231 -29.31 -3.68 17.50
N SER A 232 -28.41 -2.74 17.26
CA SER A 232 -28.57 -1.69 16.25
C SER A 232 -28.19 -2.22 14.87
N ILE A 233 -29.20 -2.44 14.02
CA ILE A 233 -29.01 -2.87 12.63
C ILE A 233 -28.91 -1.70 11.65
N LYS A 234 -28.96 -0.46 12.13
CA LYS A 234 -28.94 0.75 11.29
C LYS A 234 -29.96 0.71 10.14
N PHE A 235 -31.13 0.11 10.39
CA PHE A 235 -32.21 -0.09 9.41
C PHE A 235 -31.84 -0.98 8.21
N LEU A 236 -30.71 -1.69 8.26
CA LEU A 236 -30.21 -2.46 7.13
C LEU A 236 -31.06 -3.71 6.87
N ARG A 237 -31.44 -3.90 5.61
CA ARG A 237 -32.18 -5.08 5.13
C ARG A 237 -31.38 -6.39 5.29
N LEU A 238 -30.05 -6.28 5.21
CA LEU A 238 -29.08 -7.37 5.27
C LEU A 238 -28.12 -7.20 6.45
N ASN A 239 -27.17 -8.12 6.60
CA ASN A 239 -26.22 -8.09 7.69
C ASN A 239 -25.30 -6.88 7.65
N ARG A 240 -25.20 -6.19 8.79
CA ARG A 240 -24.23 -5.10 9.01
C ARG A 240 -22.80 -5.61 9.17
N PHE A 241 -22.66 -6.81 9.74
CA PHE A 241 -21.39 -7.46 10.04
C PHE A 241 -21.38 -8.83 9.38
N GLN A 242 -20.22 -9.25 8.94
CA GLN A 242 -20.01 -10.60 8.45
C GLN A 242 -20.15 -11.61 9.60
N LYS A 243 -20.80 -12.75 9.36
CA LYS A 243 -21.10 -13.78 10.38
C LYS A 243 -20.35 -15.10 10.17
N ALA A 244 -19.83 -15.33 8.97
CA ALA A 244 -18.92 -16.42 8.66
C ALA A 244 -17.87 -15.94 7.65
N ASN A 245 -16.84 -16.73 7.38
CA ASN A 245 -15.94 -16.41 6.27
C ASN A 245 -16.75 -16.25 4.97
N PRO A 246 -16.44 -15.26 4.12
CA PRO A 246 -17.24 -15.01 2.92
C PRO A 246 -17.18 -16.24 2.02
N SER A 247 -18.30 -16.59 1.41
CA SER A 247 -18.38 -17.73 0.49
C SER A 247 -17.54 -17.55 -0.79
N GLY A 248 -17.16 -16.29 -1.10
CA GLY A 248 -16.33 -15.91 -2.23
C GLY A 248 -17.07 -15.81 -3.56
N SER A 249 -17.87 -16.82 -3.93
CA SER A 249 -18.53 -16.88 -5.24
C SER A 249 -19.94 -16.30 -5.23
N THR A 250 -20.79 -16.78 -4.32
CA THR A 250 -22.22 -16.43 -4.30
C THR A 250 -22.60 -15.75 -2.99
N PHE A 251 -23.20 -14.57 -3.08
CA PHE A 251 -23.66 -13.85 -1.89
C PHE A 251 -24.58 -14.73 -1.04
N ASN A 252 -24.28 -14.81 0.25
CA ASN A 252 -24.98 -15.64 1.21
C ASN A 252 -25.67 -14.76 2.26
N ASP A 253 -26.97 -14.52 2.10
CA ASP A 253 -27.73 -13.57 2.91
C ASP A 253 -27.68 -13.76 4.44
N PRO A 254 -27.52 -14.98 5.02
CA PRO A 254 -27.40 -15.16 6.45
C PRO A 254 -26.01 -14.81 6.99
N TYR A 255 -24.97 -14.79 6.14
CA TYR A 255 -23.59 -14.71 6.60
C TYR A 255 -22.79 -13.52 6.07
N ASP A 256 -23.01 -13.12 4.81
CA ASP A 256 -22.22 -12.08 4.18
C ASP A 256 -22.70 -10.68 4.62
N ILE A 257 -21.73 -9.77 4.78
CA ILE A 257 -22.01 -8.35 5.00
C ILE A 257 -22.73 -7.75 3.77
N ILE A 258 -23.66 -6.82 4.00
CA ILE A 258 -24.48 -6.18 2.95
C ILE A 258 -23.67 -5.65 1.77
N CYS A 259 -22.46 -5.12 1.99
CA CYS A 259 -21.60 -4.61 0.92
C CYS A 259 -21.34 -5.66 -0.18
N LEU A 260 -21.21 -6.93 0.22
CA LEU A 260 -20.99 -8.04 -0.69
C LEU A 260 -22.23 -8.41 -1.52
N SER A 261 -23.40 -7.80 -1.28
CA SER A 261 -24.56 -7.96 -2.17
C SER A 261 -24.35 -7.30 -3.53
N CYS A 262 -23.45 -6.31 -3.60
CA CYS A 262 -23.12 -5.55 -4.82
C CYS A 262 -21.65 -5.73 -5.19
N HIS A 263 -20.73 -5.62 -4.23
CA HIS A 263 -19.29 -5.67 -4.47
C HIS A 263 -18.77 -7.09 -4.31
N ASN A 264 -18.42 -7.76 -5.40
CA ASN A 264 -17.87 -9.12 -5.38
C ASN A 264 -16.38 -9.18 -5.00
N LYS A 265 -15.66 -8.07 -5.18
CA LYS A 265 -14.22 -7.89 -4.90
C LYS A 265 -13.36 -9.07 -5.36
N GLY A 266 -13.54 -9.42 -6.63
CA GLY A 266 -12.68 -10.35 -7.35
C GLY A 266 -12.99 -11.83 -7.14
N VAL A 267 -14.22 -12.18 -6.71
CA VAL A 267 -14.76 -13.56 -6.63
C VAL A 267 -13.79 -14.58 -6.01
N ASN A 268 -14.00 -14.94 -4.75
CA ASN A 268 -13.09 -15.74 -3.90
C ASN A 268 -11.81 -15.02 -3.43
N VAL A 269 -11.36 -13.95 -4.10
CA VAL A 269 -10.16 -13.23 -3.68
C VAL A 269 -10.37 -12.53 -2.34
N TRP A 270 -11.44 -11.73 -2.18
CA TRP A 270 -11.78 -11.11 -0.88
C TRP A 270 -11.90 -12.14 0.24
N ALA A 271 -12.54 -13.28 -0.02
CA ALA A 271 -12.70 -14.35 0.99
C ALA A 271 -11.36 -14.89 1.53
N THR A 272 -10.28 -14.79 0.74
CA THR A 272 -8.93 -15.18 1.16
C THR A 272 -8.12 -14.04 1.76
N SER A 273 -8.59 -12.79 1.66
CA SER A 273 -7.86 -11.63 2.19
C SER A 273 -7.59 -11.78 3.68
N ALA A 274 -6.40 -11.34 4.11
CA ALA A 274 -6.02 -11.29 5.52
C ALA A 274 -6.91 -10.37 6.36
N HIS A 275 -7.77 -9.55 5.73
CA HIS A 275 -8.73 -8.68 6.39
C HIS A 275 -10.17 -9.24 6.45
N ALA A 276 -10.44 -10.36 5.78
CA ALA A 276 -11.79 -10.87 5.58
C ALA A 276 -12.05 -12.22 6.25
N ASN A 277 -11.00 -12.97 6.56
CA ASN A 277 -11.11 -14.34 7.04
C ASN A 277 -10.75 -14.47 8.53
N ALA A 278 -11.47 -15.34 9.24
CA ALA A 278 -11.32 -15.53 10.67
C ALA A 278 -9.99 -16.17 11.11
N THR A 279 -9.25 -16.79 10.20
CA THR A 279 -7.94 -17.38 10.50
C THR A 279 -6.86 -16.32 10.65
N ASP A 280 -6.95 -15.25 9.86
CA ASP A 280 -5.94 -14.19 9.81
C ASP A 280 -6.33 -12.92 10.55
N ALA A 281 -7.61 -12.53 10.53
CA ALA A 281 -8.12 -11.27 11.07
C ALA A 281 -8.94 -11.48 12.37
N GLY A 282 -8.42 -12.33 13.25
CA GLY A 282 -9.07 -12.73 14.51
C GLY A 282 -8.94 -11.73 15.66
N GLU A 283 -8.14 -10.68 15.51
CA GLU A 283 -7.99 -9.63 16.52
C GLU A 283 -9.33 -8.95 16.82
N THR A 284 -9.60 -8.69 18.11
CA THR A 284 -10.87 -8.09 18.54
C THR A 284 -10.73 -6.60 18.81
N TYR A 285 -11.80 -5.84 18.58
CA TYR A 285 -11.85 -4.43 18.91
C TYR A 285 -11.84 -4.19 20.43
N LYS A 286 -11.14 -3.14 20.88
CA LYS A 286 -11.25 -2.64 22.27
C LYS A 286 -12.70 -2.29 22.57
N SER A 287 -13.23 -2.79 23.69
CA SER A 287 -14.64 -2.64 24.11
C SER A 287 -14.79 -1.76 25.37
N GLY A 288 -16.02 -1.42 25.73
CA GLY A 288 -16.34 -0.53 26.86
C GLY A 288 -16.79 0.86 26.44
N VAL A 289 -17.43 1.60 27.36
CA VAL A 289 -17.94 2.95 27.07
C VAL A 289 -16.78 3.87 26.66
N GLY A 290 -16.95 4.57 25.54
CA GLY A 290 -15.92 5.44 24.97
C GLY A 290 -14.82 4.71 24.18
N SER A 291 -14.90 3.38 24.03
CA SER A 291 -13.96 2.65 23.18
C SER A 291 -14.24 2.88 21.68
N PRO A 292 -13.23 2.68 20.81
CA PRO A 292 -13.42 2.75 19.35
C PRO A 292 -14.49 1.78 18.81
N GLY A 293 -14.65 0.62 19.45
CA GLY A 293 -15.70 -0.34 19.11
C GLY A 293 -17.09 0.14 19.55
N ALA A 294 -17.22 0.68 20.77
CA ALA A 294 -18.48 1.20 21.29
C ALA A 294 -18.96 2.44 20.52
N GLN A 295 -18.05 3.36 20.18
CA GLN A 295 -18.35 4.54 19.36
C GLN A 295 -18.98 4.16 18.01
N ARG A 296 -18.61 3.00 17.47
CA ARG A 296 -19.11 2.48 16.20
C ARG A 296 -20.33 1.59 16.36
N GLU A 297 -20.82 1.39 17.58
CA GLU A 297 -21.87 0.41 17.89
C GLU A 297 -21.52 -0.97 17.31
N PHE A 298 -20.26 -1.38 17.43
CA PHE A 298 -19.84 -2.74 17.11
C PHE A 298 -20.23 -3.66 18.26
N PRO A 299 -20.58 -4.93 17.98
CA PRO A 299 -20.77 -5.93 19.02
C PRO A 299 -19.55 -5.99 19.94
N THR A 300 -19.79 -6.24 21.24
CA THR A 300 -18.71 -6.47 22.19
C THR A 300 -17.81 -7.61 21.70
N ASN A 301 -16.50 -7.37 21.69
CA ASN A 301 -15.49 -8.31 21.19
C ASN A 301 -15.59 -8.65 19.70
N ALA A 302 -16.21 -7.80 18.88
CA ALA A 302 -16.22 -7.96 17.43
C ALA A 302 -14.78 -8.12 16.90
N ALA A 303 -14.57 -9.12 16.06
CA ALA A 303 -13.29 -9.37 15.40
C ALA A 303 -13.14 -8.53 14.12
N VAL A 304 -11.90 -8.33 13.67
CA VAL A 304 -11.61 -7.61 12.41
C VAL A 304 -12.33 -8.27 11.24
N TRP A 305 -12.31 -9.59 11.11
CA TRP A 305 -13.00 -10.28 10.01
C TRP A 305 -14.53 -10.08 10.02
N GLU A 306 -15.16 -9.94 11.20
CA GLU A 306 -16.61 -9.69 11.32
C GLU A 306 -16.97 -8.26 10.87
N ALA A 307 -16.11 -7.29 11.18
CA ALA A 307 -16.25 -5.93 10.68
C ALA A 307 -16.03 -5.84 9.17
N GLY A 308 -15.16 -6.69 8.61
CA GLY A 308 -14.94 -6.84 7.17
C GLY A 308 -14.70 -5.50 6.47
N CYS A 309 -15.62 -5.11 5.59
CA CYS A 309 -15.55 -3.84 4.85
C CYS A 309 -15.50 -2.60 5.76
N LEU A 310 -16.15 -2.66 6.94
CA LEU A 310 -16.23 -1.55 7.91
C LEU A 310 -14.92 -1.29 8.66
N ASN A 311 -13.90 -2.12 8.45
CA ASN A 311 -12.55 -1.81 8.92
C ASN A 311 -11.97 -0.60 8.18
N CYS A 312 -12.30 -0.47 6.88
CA CYS A 312 -11.70 0.50 5.99
C CYS A 312 -12.71 1.52 5.45
N HIS A 313 -13.98 1.15 5.28
CA HIS A 313 -14.99 2.01 4.67
C HIS A 313 -16.11 2.36 5.64
N ASP A 314 -16.55 3.61 5.60
CA ASP A 314 -17.79 4.06 6.21
C ASP A 314 -18.73 4.60 5.11
N ALA A 315 -19.99 4.16 5.10
CA ALA A 315 -20.97 4.65 4.13
C ALA A 315 -21.26 6.16 4.27
N HIS A 316 -20.93 6.73 5.42
CA HIS A 316 -20.97 8.16 5.72
C HIS A 316 -19.66 8.46 6.46
N THR A 317 -18.63 8.94 5.76
CA THR A 317 -17.31 9.18 6.36
C THR A 317 -17.14 10.65 6.77
N ALA A 318 -16.04 10.99 7.43
CA ALA A 318 -15.71 12.37 7.74
C ALA A 318 -15.35 13.15 6.45
N PRO A 319 -15.76 14.43 6.30
CA PRO A 319 -15.42 15.24 5.15
C PRO A 319 -13.91 15.29 4.90
N GLY A 320 -13.54 15.24 3.61
CA GLY A 320 -12.15 15.22 3.17
C GLY A 320 -11.52 13.83 3.08
N ALA A 321 -12.13 12.79 3.64
CA ALA A 321 -11.71 11.43 3.34
C ALA A 321 -12.11 11.03 1.91
N ARG A 322 -11.18 10.41 1.17
CA ARG A 322 -11.42 9.92 -0.20
C ARG A 322 -11.94 8.48 -0.17
N ARG A 323 -12.71 8.09 -1.20
CA ARG A 323 -13.16 6.70 -1.44
C ARG A 323 -13.90 6.10 -0.23
N LEU A 324 -14.58 6.96 0.53
CA LEU A 324 -15.31 6.60 1.75
C LEU A 324 -14.45 5.92 2.80
N LEU A 325 -13.15 6.23 2.82
CA LEU A 325 -12.24 5.65 3.79
C LEU A 325 -12.55 6.16 5.19
N ARG A 326 -12.67 5.23 6.11
CA ARG A 326 -12.96 5.46 7.52
C ARG A 326 -11.78 6.18 8.18
N GLU A 327 -12.06 7.35 8.74
CA GLU A 327 -11.05 8.23 9.38
C GLU A 327 -9.85 8.57 8.46
N GLY A 328 -10.05 8.47 7.13
CA GLY A 328 -9.02 8.64 6.10
C GLY A 328 -8.69 10.10 5.77
N ASN A 329 -8.60 10.93 6.81
CA ASN A 329 -8.21 12.34 6.73
C ASN A 329 -7.26 12.72 7.88
N ASP A 330 -6.59 13.87 7.76
CA ASP A 330 -5.57 14.34 8.71
C ASP A 330 -6.13 15.05 9.96
N SER A 331 -7.45 15.01 10.20
CA SER A 331 -8.07 15.66 11.34
C SER A 331 -7.55 15.10 12.67
N ALA A 332 -7.18 15.97 13.60
CA ALA A 332 -6.68 15.58 14.92
C ALA A 332 -7.81 15.34 15.96
N SER A 333 -9.08 15.56 15.61
CA SER A 333 -10.19 15.35 16.54
C SER A 333 -10.52 13.85 16.71
N THR A 334 -11.22 13.51 17.78
CA THR A 334 -11.74 12.15 18.01
C THR A 334 -13.20 12.24 18.44
N PRO A 335 -14.19 11.77 17.65
CA PRO A 335 -14.07 11.27 16.27
C PRO A 335 -13.41 12.28 15.30
N LYS A 336 -12.83 11.83 14.18
CA LYS A 336 -12.28 12.77 13.20
C LYS A 336 -13.38 13.62 12.57
N GLY A 337 -13.09 14.91 12.50
CA GLY A 337 -13.89 15.92 11.84
C GLY A 337 -13.44 16.10 10.38
N SER A 338 -13.69 17.28 9.82
CA SER A 338 -13.12 17.66 8.54
C SER A 338 -11.59 17.73 8.61
N GLY A 339 -10.93 17.29 7.53
CA GLY A 339 -9.47 17.35 7.33
C GLY A 339 -9.12 17.22 5.86
N ASN A 340 -7.83 17.27 5.52
CA ASN A 340 -7.35 16.91 4.19
C ASN A 340 -7.28 15.39 4.03
N PRO A 341 -7.35 14.87 2.79
CA PRO A 341 -7.14 13.46 2.51
C PRO A 341 -5.83 12.91 3.14
N ALA A 342 -5.95 11.76 3.79
CA ALA A 342 -4.85 11.00 4.39
C ALA A 342 -5.26 9.50 4.49
N VAL A 343 -5.04 8.74 3.42
CA VAL A 343 -5.43 7.31 3.31
C VAL A 343 -4.79 6.44 4.39
N GLU A 344 -3.54 6.73 4.74
CA GLU A 344 -2.73 6.00 5.72
C GLU A 344 -3.37 5.97 7.11
N GLU A 345 -4.13 7.02 7.47
CA GLU A 345 -4.79 7.13 8.76
C GLU A 345 -5.85 6.03 8.97
N THR A 346 -6.46 5.52 7.89
CA THR A 346 -7.34 4.34 7.96
C THR A 346 -6.55 3.11 8.40
N CYS A 347 -5.37 2.87 7.81
CA CYS A 347 -4.52 1.73 8.13
C CYS A 347 -3.94 1.80 9.56
N TYR A 348 -3.53 3.01 9.98
CA TYR A 348 -2.91 3.27 11.28
C TYR A 348 -3.80 3.00 12.49
N GLN A 349 -5.12 2.97 12.30
CA GLN A 349 -6.05 2.59 13.38
C GLN A 349 -5.71 1.21 13.96
N CYS A 350 -5.32 0.26 13.11
CA CYS A 350 -4.98 -1.11 13.51
C CYS A 350 -3.47 -1.36 13.47
N HIS A 351 -2.78 -0.84 12.46
CA HIS A 351 -1.34 -1.03 12.24
C HIS A 351 -0.50 0.04 12.95
N SER A 352 -0.66 0.11 14.27
CA SER A 352 0.07 1.00 15.16
C SER A 352 0.47 0.27 16.44
N SER A 353 1.29 0.90 17.29
CA SER A 353 1.64 0.31 18.57
C SER A 353 0.40 -0.08 19.38
N SER A 354 0.48 -1.17 20.15
CA SER A 354 -0.66 -1.70 20.93
C SER A 354 -1.29 -0.70 21.89
N SER A 355 -0.51 0.31 22.33
CA SER A 355 -0.98 1.39 23.20
C SER A 355 -2.04 2.29 22.55
N VAL A 356 -1.93 2.55 21.25
CA VAL A 356 -2.83 3.44 20.49
C VAL A 356 -3.72 2.71 19.49
N SER A 357 -3.37 1.47 19.12
CA SER A 357 -4.20 0.64 18.25
C SER A 357 -5.62 0.48 18.80
N ILE A 358 -6.62 0.41 17.93
CA ILE A 358 -8.02 0.19 18.32
C ILE A 358 -8.33 -1.27 18.66
N LEU A 359 -7.37 -2.18 18.47
CA LEU A 359 -7.52 -3.61 18.65
C LEU A 359 -6.88 -4.11 19.96
N ASN A 360 -7.40 -5.22 20.48
CA ASN A 360 -6.76 -6.05 21.48
C ASN A 360 -5.79 -7.01 20.78
N SER A 361 -4.63 -6.51 20.35
CA SER A 361 -3.58 -7.35 19.76
C SER A 361 -2.68 -7.94 20.86
N THR A 362 -2.48 -9.26 20.88
CA THR A 362 -1.48 -9.92 21.72
C THR A 362 -0.30 -10.41 20.87
N GLY A 363 0.92 -10.42 21.43
CA GLY A 363 2.05 -11.11 20.81
C GLY A 363 2.53 -10.57 19.45
N ASN A 364 2.37 -9.27 19.17
CA ASN A 364 2.88 -8.63 17.94
C ASN A 364 2.33 -9.25 16.63
N THR A 365 1.09 -9.73 16.64
CA THR A 365 0.42 -10.34 15.46
C THR A 365 0.07 -9.31 14.39
N VAL A 366 -0.19 -8.06 14.75
CA VAL A 366 -0.41 -6.95 13.82
C VAL A 366 0.86 -6.09 13.72
N PRO A 367 1.46 -5.91 12.53
CA PRO A 367 2.64 -5.06 12.37
C PRO A 367 2.35 -3.58 12.63
N ASP A 368 3.24 -2.91 13.37
CA ASP A 368 3.19 -1.46 13.63
C ASP A 368 3.88 -0.68 12.50
N ILE A 369 3.11 -0.30 11.47
CA ILE A 369 3.63 0.52 10.37
C ILE A 369 3.63 2.01 10.70
N LYS A 370 2.72 2.46 11.57
CA LYS A 370 2.58 3.88 11.94
C LYS A 370 3.88 4.42 12.53
N THR A 371 4.51 3.67 13.42
CA THR A 371 5.73 4.11 14.10
C THR A 371 6.87 4.35 13.10
N ASP A 372 7.02 3.53 12.07
CA ASP A 372 8.07 3.70 11.06
C ASP A 372 7.94 5.03 10.31
N PHE A 373 6.72 5.42 9.94
CA PHE A 373 6.44 6.66 9.22
C PHE A 373 6.42 7.92 10.10
N THR A 374 5.95 7.80 11.35
CA THR A 374 5.65 8.97 12.19
C THR A 374 6.73 9.29 13.23
N THR A 375 7.68 8.38 13.47
CA THR A 375 8.78 8.63 14.43
C THR A 375 9.63 9.81 13.97
N ALA A 376 9.76 10.81 14.84
CA ALA A 376 10.56 11.99 14.55
C ALA A 376 12.01 11.63 14.20
N GLY A 377 12.50 12.14 13.07
CA GLY A 377 13.85 11.90 12.58
C GLY A 377 13.97 10.73 11.60
N ASN A 378 12.99 9.81 11.56
CA ASN A 378 12.93 8.77 10.54
C ASN A 378 12.86 9.38 9.14
N LYS A 379 13.41 8.63 8.20
CA LYS A 379 13.44 8.87 6.76
C LYS A 379 12.38 7.98 6.14
N HIS A 380 11.48 8.57 5.38
CA HIS A 380 10.40 7.89 4.66
C HIS A 380 10.12 8.63 3.35
N MET A 381 9.37 7.98 2.45
CA MET A 381 8.86 8.63 1.25
C MET A 381 7.73 9.62 1.63
N PRO A 382 7.51 10.71 0.86
CA PRO A 382 6.42 11.64 1.11
C PRO A 382 5.06 10.95 1.03
N MET A 383 4.22 11.11 2.05
CA MET A 383 2.92 10.44 2.14
C MET A 383 1.86 11.43 2.60
N THR A 384 2.04 12.07 3.76
CA THR A 384 1.09 13.10 4.21
C THR A 384 1.03 14.27 3.23
N SER A 385 -0.12 14.94 3.13
CA SER A 385 -0.29 16.15 2.31
C SER A 385 0.81 17.20 2.56
N ALA A 386 1.26 17.35 3.81
CA ALA A 386 2.31 18.29 4.19
C ALA A 386 3.72 17.84 3.78
N ASP A 387 3.96 16.53 3.66
CA ASP A 387 5.25 15.98 3.24
C ASP A 387 5.36 15.90 1.70
N GLN A 388 4.23 15.79 0.98
CA GLN A 388 4.21 15.76 -0.50
C GLN A 388 4.64 17.12 -1.09
N PRO A 389 5.47 17.14 -2.15
CA PRO A 389 5.94 18.40 -2.75
C PRO A 389 4.82 19.29 -3.31
N ALA A 390 3.68 18.71 -3.69
CA ALA A 390 2.49 19.44 -4.11
C ALA A 390 1.81 20.22 -2.96
N GLY A 391 2.12 19.90 -1.69
CA GLY A 391 1.44 20.45 -0.51
C GLY A 391 0.02 19.92 -0.30
N SER A 392 -0.36 18.87 -1.03
CA SER A 392 -1.67 18.20 -0.97
C SER A 392 -1.54 16.77 -1.49
N GLU A 393 -2.37 15.84 -1.01
CA GLU A 393 -2.43 14.47 -1.52
C GLU A 393 -2.80 14.43 -3.02
N VAL A 394 -1.85 14.03 -3.86
CA VAL A 394 -2.07 13.86 -5.31
C VAL A 394 -2.53 12.46 -5.72
N HIS A 395 -2.43 11.48 -4.81
CA HIS A 395 -2.69 10.06 -5.08
C HIS A 395 -4.08 9.79 -5.66
N SER A 396 -4.14 9.19 -6.86
CA SER A 396 -5.41 8.86 -7.51
C SER A 396 -5.40 7.59 -8.35
N ILE A 397 -6.07 6.55 -7.86
CA ILE A 397 -6.32 5.31 -8.61
C ILE A 397 -7.48 5.45 -9.61
N GLY A 398 -7.41 4.71 -10.72
CA GLY A 398 -8.47 4.64 -11.75
C GLY A 398 -8.63 5.89 -12.61
N ALA A 399 -7.90 6.96 -12.32
CA ALA A 399 -7.96 8.22 -13.05
C ALA A 399 -7.57 8.04 -14.51
N ASN A 400 -8.31 8.67 -15.44
CA ASN A 400 -8.08 8.80 -16.88
C ASN A 400 -6.69 8.34 -17.32
N LEU A 401 -6.52 7.02 -17.46
CA LEU A 401 -5.22 6.46 -17.77
C LEU A 401 -4.77 7.06 -19.10
N SER A 402 -3.57 7.61 -19.13
CA SER A 402 -2.99 8.17 -20.33
C SER A 402 -3.05 7.12 -21.44
N SER A 403 -3.38 7.55 -22.65
CA SER A 403 -3.51 6.66 -23.82
C SER A 403 -2.25 5.81 -24.05
N ASN A 404 -1.08 6.31 -23.63
CA ASN A 404 0.18 5.60 -23.67
C ASN A 404 0.22 4.41 -22.67
N LEU A 405 -0.30 4.59 -21.44
CA LEU A 405 -0.37 3.52 -20.45
C LEU A 405 -1.30 2.39 -20.91
N LEU A 406 -2.45 2.74 -21.48
CA LEU A 406 -3.44 1.80 -22.02
C LEU A 406 -2.85 0.82 -23.04
N SER A 407 -1.86 1.27 -23.82
CA SER A 407 -1.21 0.43 -24.84
C SER A 407 -0.24 -0.63 -24.28
N THR A 408 0.17 -0.47 -23.02
CA THR A 408 1.15 -1.36 -22.34
C THR A 408 0.56 -2.12 -21.16
N TRP A 409 -0.70 -1.82 -20.81
CA TRP A 409 -1.43 -2.47 -19.73
C TRP A 409 -1.85 -3.88 -20.15
N SER A 410 -1.51 -4.88 -19.33
CA SER A 410 -1.90 -6.26 -19.56
C SER A 410 -3.36 -6.57 -19.20
N GLY A 411 -4.08 -5.59 -18.66
CA GLY A 411 -5.45 -5.75 -18.19
C GLY A 411 -6.50 -4.93 -18.91
N ALA A 412 -7.73 -5.04 -18.43
CA ALA A 412 -8.84 -4.25 -18.92
C ALA A 412 -8.69 -2.79 -18.43
N PRO A 413 -8.57 -1.80 -19.33
CA PRO A 413 -8.46 -0.38 -18.98
C PRO A 413 -9.52 0.13 -18.00
N GLN A 414 -10.76 -0.34 -18.18
CA GLN A 414 -11.89 0.04 -17.36
C GLN A 414 -11.80 -0.48 -15.92
N HIS A 415 -11.00 -1.52 -15.64
CA HIS A 415 -10.83 -2.07 -14.28
C HIS A 415 -9.63 -1.45 -13.53
N ALA A 416 -9.14 -0.29 -13.97
CA ALA A 416 -7.97 0.36 -13.38
C ALA A 416 -8.18 0.73 -11.90
N GLY A 417 -9.38 1.21 -11.53
CA GLY A 417 -9.75 1.52 -10.16
C GLY A 417 -9.76 0.28 -9.26
N ALA A 418 -10.39 -0.81 -9.72
CA ALA A 418 -10.42 -2.11 -9.03
C ALA A 418 -9.02 -2.68 -8.77
N ASN A 419 -8.08 -2.44 -9.69
CA ASN A 419 -6.71 -2.91 -9.61
C ASN A 419 -5.74 -1.91 -8.96
N PHE A 420 -6.23 -0.79 -8.42
CA PHE A 420 -5.41 0.25 -7.77
C PHE A 420 -4.30 0.76 -8.69
N VAL A 421 -4.61 0.89 -9.99
CA VAL A 421 -3.69 1.44 -10.98
C VAL A 421 -3.70 2.96 -10.86
N GLU A 422 -2.51 3.54 -10.68
CA GLU A 422 -2.28 4.98 -10.74
C GLU A 422 -1.50 5.34 -12.01
N ASP A 423 -1.84 6.46 -12.63
CA ASP A 423 -1.15 6.94 -13.82
C ASP A 423 0.26 7.47 -13.46
N PRO A 424 1.31 7.15 -14.24
CA PRO A 424 2.66 7.66 -14.02
C PRO A 424 2.77 9.19 -13.89
N LEU A 425 1.88 9.95 -14.54
CA LEU A 425 1.81 11.40 -14.42
C LEU A 425 1.48 11.85 -12.99
N LEU A 426 0.68 11.07 -12.26
CA LEU A 426 0.37 11.29 -10.84
C LEU A 426 1.47 10.77 -9.91
N LEU A 427 2.34 9.86 -10.38
CA LEU A 427 3.51 9.41 -9.61
C LEU A 427 4.71 10.36 -9.72
N GLY A 428 4.74 11.23 -10.73
CA GLY A 428 5.83 12.21 -10.94
C GLY A 428 6.31 12.40 -12.38
N LYS A 429 5.77 11.63 -13.35
CA LYS A 429 6.20 11.72 -14.76
C LYS A 429 5.79 13.08 -15.33
N GLY A 430 6.77 13.83 -15.85
CA GLY A 430 6.54 15.20 -16.34
C GLY A 430 6.36 16.27 -15.24
N ASN A 431 5.97 15.90 -14.02
CA ASN A 431 5.80 16.83 -12.90
C ASN A 431 6.24 16.21 -11.57
N LEU A 432 7.45 16.56 -11.12
CA LEU A 432 8.01 16.08 -9.86
C LEU A 432 7.28 16.61 -8.61
N ASN A 433 6.34 17.56 -8.74
CA ASN A 433 5.52 17.93 -7.58
C ASN A 433 4.56 16.83 -7.16
N ASN A 434 4.25 15.90 -8.07
CA ASN A 434 3.36 14.77 -7.81
C ASN A 434 4.07 13.60 -7.09
N ARG A 435 5.33 13.74 -6.68
CA ARG A 435 6.07 12.65 -6.04
C ARG A 435 5.49 12.32 -4.65
N HIS A 436 5.04 11.09 -4.48
CA HIS A 436 4.48 10.60 -3.22
C HIS A 436 4.62 9.08 -3.12
N VAL A 437 4.15 8.53 -2.00
CA VAL A 437 3.76 7.14 -1.82
C VAL A 437 2.55 7.08 -0.88
N GLU A 438 1.60 6.23 -1.18
CA GLU A 438 0.51 5.82 -0.30
C GLU A 438 0.57 4.32 -0.04
N CYS A 439 -0.12 3.86 1.02
CA CYS A 439 -0.24 2.42 1.30
C CYS A 439 -0.77 1.64 0.09
N THR A 440 -1.66 2.26 -0.68
CA THR A 440 -2.33 1.70 -1.87
C THR A 440 -1.45 1.60 -3.10
N ASP A 441 -0.29 2.27 -3.12
CA ASP A 441 0.70 2.08 -4.20
C ASP A 441 1.42 0.74 -4.08
N CYS A 442 1.49 0.20 -2.87
CA CYS A 442 2.21 -1.04 -2.57
C CYS A 442 1.28 -2.19 -2.18
N HIS A 443 0.11 -1.89 -1.62
CA HIS A 443 -0.81 -2.88 -1.08
C HIS A 443 -2.21 -2.75 -1.67
N ASN A 444 -2.85 -3.89 -1.91
CA ASN A 444 -4.28 -3.92 -2.22
C ASN A 444 -5.01 -4.59 -1.03
N PRO A 445 -5.67 -3.82 -0.16
CA PRO A 445 -6.29 -4.36 1.06
C PRO A 445 -7.44 -5.33 0.79
N HIS A 446 -8.01 -5.33 -0.43
CA HIS A 446 -9.02 -6.32 -0.84
C HIS A 446 -8.42 -7.70 -1.12
N ARG A 447 -7.13 -7.79 -1.42
CA ARG A 447 -6.50 -9.02 -1.95
C ARG A 447 -5.30 -9.52 -1.14
N VAL A 448 -4.76 -8.68 -0.25
CA VAL A 448 -3.61 -8.98 0.60
C VAL A 448 -3.76 -10.32 1.33
N LEU A 449 -2.69 -11.12 1.39
CA LEU A 449 -2.66 -12.41 2.10
C LEU A 449 -1.59 -12.44 3.18
N LYS A 450 -1.86 -13.17 4.27
CA LYS A 450 -0.82 -13.63 5.18
C LYS A 450 -0.19 -14.91 4.61
N ASN A 451 0.78 -14.73 3.72
CA ASN A 451 1.49 -15.85 3.11
C ASN A 451 2.90 -15.45 2.69
N SER A 452 3.85 -16.39 2.71
CA SER A 452 5.21 -16.14 2.22
C SER A 452 5.30 -15.95 0.71
N LEU A 453 4.31 -16.43 -0.04
CA LEU A 453 4.19 -16.23 -1.47
C LEU A 453 2.87 -15.56 -1.81
N TYR A 454 2.96 -14.61 -2.73
CA TYR A 454 1.86 -13.88 -3.33
C TYR A 454 0.74 -14.82 -3.81
N THR A 455 1.08 -16.00 -4.35
CA THR A 455 0.13 -16.96 -4.94
C THR A 455 -0.66 -17.76 -3.91
N GLY A 456 -0.35 -17.64 -2.62
CA GLY A 456 -0.92 -18.46 -1.55
C GLY A 456 -0.29 -19.86 -1.41
N GLY A 457 0.60 -20.27 -2.33
CA GLY A 457 1.27 -21.58 -2.28
C GLY A 457 2.42 -21.68 -1.27
N GLY A 458 2.74 -20.60 -0.56
CA GLY A 458 3.78 -20.56 0.47
C GLY A 458 3.25 -20.85 1.87
N SER A 459 3.98 -20.41 2.89
CA SER A 459 3.62 -20.59 4.30
C SER A 459 2.60 -19.55 4.75
N SER A 460 1.42 -19.99 5.18
CA SER A 460 0.37 -19.13 5.75
C SER A 460 0.68 -18.61 7.16
N ALA A 461 1.72 -19.16 7.81
CA ALA A 461 2.19 -18.65 9.10
C ALA A 461 3.00 -17.34 8.94
N GLN A 462 3.50 -17.05 7.74
CA GLN A 462 4.40 -15.93 7.50
C GLN A 462 3.65 -14.73 6.92
N LYS A 463 4.03 -13.54 7.40
CA LYS A 463 3.50 -12.25 6.92
C LYS A 463 4.27 -11.70 5.72
N THR A 464 5.42 -12.29 5.39
CA THR A 464 6.28 -11.91 4.26
C THR A 464 7.06 -13.14 3.80
N HIS A 465 7.99 -12.98 2.86
CA HIS A 465 8.84 -14.05 2.36
C HIS A 465 9.55 -14.84 3.48
N THR A 466 9.83 -16.10 3.22
CA THR A 466 10.63 -16.94 4.12
C THR A 466 12.07 -16.45 4.14
N HIS A 467 12.60 -16.21 5.34
CA HIS A 467 13.95 -15.65 5.54
C HIS A 467 14.76 -16.52 6.50
N ASP A 468 15.17 -17.69 6.02
CA ASP A 468 15.99 -18.65 6.77
C ASP A 468 16.92 -19.43 5.83
N ALA A 469 17.92 -20.12 6.40
CA ALA A 469 18.97 -20.79 5.64
C ALA A 469 18.49 -22.00 4.81
N THR A 470 17.23 -22.40 4.93
CA THR A 470 16.65 -23.54 4.20
C THR A 470 16.00 -23.13 2.88
N VAL A 471 15.68 -21.85 2.70
CA VAL A 471 15.00 -21.34 1.51
C VAL A 471 15.89 -20.36 0.76
N GLN A 472 16.23 -20.70 -0.48
CA GLN A 472 16.93 -19.78 -1.37
C GLN A 472 16.02 -18.59 -1.71
N HIS A 473 16.48 -17.37 -1.44
CA HIS A 473 15.75 -16.18 -1.86
C HIS A 473 15.62 -16.12 -3.39
N SER A 474 14.44 -15.74 -3.84
CA SER A 474 14.10 -15.67 -5.27
C SER A 474 13.42 -14.34 -5.65
N ASN A 475 13.44 -13.37 -4.73
CA ASN A 475 12.75 -12.09 -4.85
C ASN A 475 11.25 -12.24 -5.17
N ALA A 476 10.65 -13.38 -4.83
CA ALA A 476 9.26 -13.69 -5.13
C ALA A 476 8.33 -12.82 -4.29
N ALA A 477 7.41 -12.10 -4.94
CA ALA A 477 6.46 -11.27 -4.21
C ALA A 477 5.73 -12.09 -3.13
N SER A 478 5.61 -11.53 -1.92
CA SER A 478 4.93 -12.17 -0.80
C SER A 478 3.42 -11.85 -0.80
N GLY A 479 2.66 -12.55 0.04
CA GLY A 479 1.22 -12.37 0.16
C GLY A 479 0.80 -10.94 0.48
N VAL A 480 1.63 -10.17 1.17
CA VAL A 480 1.32 -8.77 1.51
C VAL A 480 1.30 -7.83 0.31
N LEU A 481 1.89 -8.24 -0.81
CA LEU A 481 1.84 -7.50 -2.08
C LEU A 481 0.72 -8.02 -2.99
N ARG A 482 -0.11 -8.96 -2.52
CA ARG A 482 -1.19 -9.52 -3.33
C ARG A 482 -2.17 -8.43 -3.77
N GLY A 483 -2.43 -8.36 -5.07
CA GLY A 483 -3.35 -7.42 -5.69
C GLY A 483 -2.75 -6.09 -6.15
N THR A 484 -1.47 -5.80 -5.84
CA THR A 484 -0.82 -4.56 -6.30
C THR A 484 -0.22 -4.71 -7.69
N THR A 485 -0.27 -3.66 -8.50
CA THR A 485 0.38 -3.64 -9.82
C THR A 485 1.89 -3.44 -9.71
N GLY A 486 2.61 -3.77 -10.77
CA GLY A 486 4.05 -3.58 -10.88
C GLY A 486 4.46 -3.32 -12.31
N VAL A 487 5.74 -3.01 -12.52
CA VAL A 487 6.29 -2.73 -13.85
C VAL A 487 7.55 -3.56 -14.09
N ASP A 488 7.68 -4.02 -15.33
CA ASP A 488 8.85 -4.76 -15.79
C ASP A 488 9.57 -3.94 -16.87
N PRO A 489 10.84 -3.55 -16.67
CA PRO A 489 11.56 -2.74 -17.64
C PRO A 489 11.94 -3.54 -18.90
N VAL A 490 11.78 -2.93 -20.07
CA VAL A 490 12.20 -3.49 -21.36
C VAL A 490 13.41 -2.72 -21.87
N TYR A 491 14.49 -3.45 -22.18
CA TYR A 491 15.75 -2.87 -22.65
C TYR A 491 16.05 -3.28 -24.09
N VAL A 492 16.68 -2.38 -24.85
CA VAL A 492 17.22 -2.65 -26.20
C VAL A 492 18.75 -2.70 -26.25
N GLY A 493 19.41 -2.19 -25.21
CA GLY A 493 20.86 -2.18 -25.05
C GLY A 493 21.25 -2.74 -23.68
N ALA A 494 22.55 -2.99 -23.48
CA ALA A 494 23.09 -3.62 -22.28
C ALA A 494 24.33 -2.88 -21.73
N SER A 495 24.51 -1.61 -22.07
CA SER A 495 25.55 -0.75 -21.50
C SER A 495 25.10 -0.20 -20.16
N PHE A 496 26.05 0.06 -19.25
CA PHE A 496 25.71 0.82 -18.05
C PHE A 496 25.28 2.24 -18.44
N GLY A 497 24.11 2.68 -17.96
CA GLY A 497 23.48 3.93 -18.37
C GLY A 497 22.38 3.75 -19.42
N ASP A 498 22.27 2.58 -20.05
CA ASP A 498 21.13 2.26 -20.91
C ASP A 498 19.86 2.17 -20.06
N ARG A 499 18.87 2.99 -20.41
CA ARG A 499 17.59 3.04 -19.73
C ARG A 499 16.59 2.10 -20.39
N PRO A 500 15.54 1.68 -19.67
CA PRO A 500 14.41 1.01 -20.29
C PRO A 500 13.84 1.86 -21.43
N THR A 501 13.52 1.25 -22.57
CA THR A 501 12.81 1.94 -23.67
C THR A 501 11.31 2.00 -23.42
N SER A 502 10.81 1.07 -22.62
CA SER A 502 9.42 0.99 -22.19
C SER A 502 9.33 0.15 -20.93
N PHE A 503 8.14 0.14 -20.33
CA PHE A 503 7.79 -0.74 -19.23
C PHE A 503 6.56 -1.55 -19.61
N ARG A 504 6.56 -2.82 -19.25
CA ARG A 504 5.35 -3.63 -19.26
C ARG A 504 4.66 -3.48 -17.92
N LEU A 505 3.41 -3.01 -17.94
CA LEU A 505 2.62 -2.86 -16.73
C LEU A 505 1.96 -4.20 -16.40
N LEU A 506 2.18 -4.67 -15.18
CA LEU A 506 1.78 -5.98 -14.68
C LEU A 506 0.60 -5.84 -13.73
N CYS A 507 -0.37 -6.73 -13.89
CA CYS A 507 -1.47 -6.95 -12.98
C CYS A 507 -1.04 -7.39 -11.59
N GLY A 508 -1.88 -7.03 -10.62
CA GLY A 508 -1.71 -7.47 -9.26
C GLY A 508 -2.36 -8.79 -8.89
N ASP A 509 -3.18 -9.44 -9.73
CA ASP A 509 -3.71 -10.77 -9.41
C ASP A 509 -3.86 -11.79 -10.54
N PRO A 510 -3.13 -12.94 -10.50
CA PRO A 510 -3.22 -13.97 -11.53
C PRO A 510 -4.53 -14.77 -11.47
N THR A 511 -5.29 -14.70 -10.37
CA THR A 511 -6.57 -15.43 -10.26
C THR A 511 -7.75 -14.65 -10.83
N LEU A 512 -7.53 -13.46 -11.41
CA LEU A 512 -8.54 -12.64 -12.08
C LEU A 512 -8.38 -12.74 -13.61
N PRO A 513 -8.90 -13.82 -14.24
CA PRO A 513 -8.62 -14.14 -15.65
C PRO A 513 -9.18 -13.12 -16.65
N THR A 514 -10.15 -12.28 -16.26
CA THR A 514 -10.69 -11.21 -17.10
C THR A 514 -9.81 -9.97 -17.14
N ASP A 515 -8.89 -9.85 -16.18
CA ASP A 515 -8.16 -8.62 -15.94
C ASP A 515 -6.70 -8.73 -16.38
N CYS A 516 -6.21 -9.90 -16.79
CA CYS A 516 -4.78 -10.13 -16.99
C CYS A 516 -4.46 -11.20 -18.05
N SER A 517 -3.47 -10.93 -18.92
CA SER A 517 -2.76 -12.01 -19.62
C SER A 517 -1.79 -12.72 -18.66
N LEU A 518 -1.61 -14.04 -18.80
CA LEU A 518 -0.81 -14.87 -17.86
C LEU A 518 0.67 -14.46 -17.78
N ASP A 519 1.23 -13.86 -18.84
CA ASP A 519 2.58 -13.30 -18.80
C ASP A 519 2.63 -11.95 -18.05
N GLY A 520 1.50 -11.31 -17.78
CA GLY A 520 1.38 -9.93 -17.30
C GLY A 520 1.04 -9.78 -15.82
N VAL A 521 1.57 -10.60 -14.91
CA VAL A 521 1.29 -10.50 -13.45
C VAL A 521 2.56 -10.22 -12.64
N VAL A 522 2.40 -9.52 -11.52
CA VAL A 522 3.48 -9.31 -10.55
C VAL A 522 3.88 -10.65 -9.96
N THR A 523 5.17 -10.95 -10.06
CA THR A 523 5.77 -12.16 -9.48
C THR A 523 6.96 -11.83 -8.58
N LYS A 524 7.49 -10.61 -8.66
CA LYS A 524 8.69 -10.18 -7.94
C LYS A 524 8.47 -8.87 -7.19
N GLU A 525 9.08 -8.72 -6.01
CA GLU A 525 8.95 -7.50 -5.19
C GLU A 525 9.45 -6.26 -5.95
N TYR A 526 10.56 -6.37 -6.68
CA TYR A 526 11.15 -5.24 -7.39
C TYR A 526 10.20 -4.60 -8.41
N GLN A 527 9.27 -5.38 -8.97
CA GLN A 527 8.33 -4.89 -9.98
C GLN A 527 7.41 -3.83 -9.37
N VAL A 528 7.08 -3.95 -8.09
CA VAL A 528 6.30 -2.94 -7.36
C VAL A 528 7.16 -1.69 -7.10
N CYS A 529 8.40 -1.88 -6.64
CA CYS A 529 9.32 -0.79 -6.34
C CYS A 529 9.67 0.05 -7.58
N LEU A 530 9.87 -0.59 -8.73
CA LEU A 530 10.25 0.10 -9.97
C LEU A 530 9.16 1.04 -10.50
N LYS A 531 7.90 0.96 -10.02
CA LYS A 531 6.90 1.98 -10.32
C LYS A 531 7.42 3.37 -9.93
N CYS A 532 7.94 3.53 -8.72
CA CYS A 532 8.33 4.86 -8.20
C CYS A 532 9.83 5.16 -8.32
N HIS A 533 10.64 4.11 -8.48
CA HIS A 533 12.11 4.17 -8.47
C HIS A 533 12.76 4.08 -9.86
N SER A 534 11.98 4.22 -10.93
CA SER A 534 12.49 4.24 -12.30
C SER A 534 11.87 5.38 -13.10
N ASP A 535 12.36 5.56 -14.32
CA ASP A 535 11.81 6.49 -15.31
C ASP A 535 10.40 6.10 -15.82
N TYR A 536 9.76 5.09 -15.22
CA TYR A 536 8.30 4.97 -15.24
C TYR A 536 7.63 6.20 -14.59
N ALA A 537 8.03 6.58 -13.36
CA ALA A 537 7.41 7.67 -12.60
C ALA A 537 8.11 9.03 -12.69
N TYR A 538 9.13 9.19 -13.53
CA TYR A 538 9.78 10.49 -13.74
C TYR A 538 10.53 10.55 -15.07
N ASN A 539 10.96 11.74 -15.48
CA ASN A 539 11.72 11.91 -16.72
C ASN A 539 13.21 11.64 -16.46
N ASP A 540 13.87 10.96 -17.40
CA ASP A 540 15.31 10.75 -17.33
C ASP A 540 15.92 10.83 -18.74
N GLY A 541 16.48 11.99 -19.06
CA GLY A 541 17.20 12.22 -20.31
C GLY A 541 18.58 11.55 -20.36
N GLY A 542 19.03 10.93 -19.27
CA GLY A 542 20.31 10.22 -19.19
C GLY A 542 21.50 11.09 -18.83
N ALA A 543 21.29 12.40 -18.64
CA ALA A 543 22.36 13.25 -18.15
C ALA A 543 22.75 12.85 -16.72
N PHE A 544 24.02 13.07 -16.39
CA PHE A 544 24.58 12.79 -15.07
C PHE A 544 23.73 13.36 -13.91
N ASN A 545 23.33 14.63 -14.02
CA ASN A 545 22.50 15.35 -13.05
C ASN A 545 21.18 15.78 -13.70
N ASP A 546 20.51 14.84 -14.36
CA ASP A 546 19.29 15.12 -15.14
C ASP A 546 18.20 15.77 -14.30
N ALA A 547 17.70 16.93 -14.74
CA ALA A 547 16.71 17.69 -14.01
C ALA A 547 15.35 16.99 -13.89
N GLY A 548 15.09 16.00 -14.75
CA GLY A 548 13.89 15.17 -14.70
C GLY A 548 13.88 14.17 -13.55
N ARG A 549 15.04 13.86 -12.94
CA ARG A 549 15.13 12.97 -11.78
C ARG A 549 14.70 13.70 -10.50
N PRO A 550 13.98 13.03 -9.58
CA PRO A 550 13.59 13.62 -8.31
C PRO A 550 14.82 14.11 -7.52
N ALA A 551 14.67 15.27 -6.88
CA ALA A 551 15.74 15.88 -6.12
C ALA A 551 15.89 15.22 -4.73
N ILE A 552 17.13 15.15 -4.24
CA ILE A 552 17.49 14.83 -2.86
C ILE A 552 17.41 16.14 -2.08
N THR A 553 16.20 16.61 -1.80
CA THR A 553 15.93 17.83 -1.02
C THR A 553 14.88 17.54 0.04
N GLY A 554 15.09 18.00 1.28
CA GLY A 554 14.01 17.98 2.28
C GLY A 554 14.47 17.95 3.74
N THR A 555 13.60 18.46 4.61
CA THR A 555 13.78 18.63 6.07
C THR A 555 13.52 17.36 6.89
N LYS A 556 13.03 16.28 6.28
CA LYS A 556 12.66 15.04 6.98
C LYS A 556 13.19 13.73 6.36
N GLY A 557 13.98 13.79 5.30
CA GLY A 557 14.40 12.58 4.59
C GLY A 557 15.65 12.83 3.76
N LEU A 558 16.84 12.37 4.22
CA LEU A 558 18.17 12.48 3.59
C LEU A 558 18.94 13.75 3.97
N SER A 559 19.81 13.65 4.98
CA SER A 559 20.78 14.73 5.24
C SER A 559 21.87 14.72 4.16
N THR A 560 22.12 15.86 3.54
CA THR A 560 23.26 16.13 2.63
C THR A 560 24.63 16.06 3.34
N ASN A 561 24.65 15.93 4.67
CA ASN A 561 25.87 16.03 5.48
C ASN A 561 26.89 14.90 5.25
N ASN A 562 26.48 13.75 4.68
CA ASN A 562 27.40 12.67 4.27
C ASN A 562 27.51 12.49 2.74
N PHE A 563 26.57 13.06 1.98
CA PHE A 563 26.54 13.13 0.52
C PHE A 563 26.48 14.61 0.12
N SER A 564 27.59 15.34 0.27
CA SER A 564 27.66 16.75 -0.17
C SER A 564 27.74 16.90 -1.68
N VAL A 565 27.52 15.81 -2.42
CA VAL A 565 27.68 15.76 -3.86
C VAL A 565 26.43 15.10 -4.41
N GLY A 566 25.62 15.91 -5.07
CA GLY A 566 24.50 15.61 -5.98
C GLY A 566 23.12 15.70 -5.37
N ASP A 567 22.27 16.39 -6.10
CA ASP A 567 20.97 16.85 -5.64
C ASP A 567 19.85 15.92 -6.10
N ARG A 568 20.11 14.70 -6.62
CA ARG A 568 19.11 13.88 -7.32
C ARG A 568 19.29 12.38 -7.15
N TYR A 569 18.19 11.65 -7.06
CA TYR A 569 18.17 10.18 -7.04
C TYR A 569 18.53 9.59 -8.41
N THR A 570 19.02 8.36 -8.43
CA THR A 570 19.33 7.62 -9.65
C THR A 570 18.15 6.78 -10.17
N ASN A 571 18.28 6.29 -11.41
CA ASN A 571 17.32 5.37 -12.01
C ASN A 571 17.66 3.91 -11.67
N GLN A 572 16.81 3.31 -10.83
CA GLN A 572 17.04 1.98 -10.30
C GLN A 572 16.85 0.88 -11.35
N ALA A 573 15.95 1.09 -12.32
CA ALA A 573 15.81 0.13 -13.43
C ALA A 573 17.12 0.05 -14.23
N MET A 574 17.68 1.21 -14.60
CA MET A 574 18.97 1.28 -15.29
C MET A 574 20.10 0.62 -14.49
N GLU A 575 20.17 0.87 -13.18
CA GLU A 575 21.23 0.31 -12.32
C GLU A 575 21.11 -1.20 -12.15
N PHE A 576 19.90 -1.72 -11.91
CA PHE A 576 19.67 -3.14 -11.72
C PHE A 576 19.66 -3.96 -13.01
N GLN A 577 19.83 -3.32 -14.17
CA GLN A 577 19.94 -4.02 -15.43
C GLN A 577 21.10 -5.02 -15.38
N ALA A 578 20.76 -6.30 -15.58
CA ALA A 578 21.67 -7.41 -15.38
C ALA A 578 21.74 -8.30 -16.64
N PRO A 579 22.63 -8.00 -17.60
CA PRO A 579 22.77 -8.79 -18.83
C PRO A 579 23.28 -10.19 -18.54
N SER A 580 22.72 -11.15 -19.26
CA SER A 580 23.23 -12.52 -19.27
C SER A 580 24.71 -12.59 -19.67
N SER A 581 25.16 -11.71 -20.57
CA SER A 581 26.56 -11.66 -21.00
C SER A 581 27.53 -11.24 -19.90
N ASP A 582 27.08 -10.67 -18.78
CA ASP A 582 27.92 -10.29 -17.65
C ASP A 582 27.77 -11.24 -16.44
N GLN A 583 26.94 -12.28 -16.54
CA GLN A 583 26.80 -13.29 -15.50
C GLN A 583 28.06 -14.15 -15.36
N GLY A 584 28.22 -14.69 -14.15
CA GLY A 584 29.36 -15.47 -13.74
C GLY A 584 30.68 -14.69 -13.71
N GLU A 585 31.78 -15.42 -13.74
CA GLU A 585 33.13 -14.88 -13.90
C GLU A 585 33.63 -15.19 -15.31
N LYS A 586 34.00 -14.15 -16.07
CA LYS A 586 34.54 -14.29 -17.43
C LYS A 586 35.98 -14.81 -17.36
N ASN A 587 36.11 -16.12 -17.32
CA ASN A 587 37.40 -16.79 -17.22
C ASN A 587 38.15 -16.68 -18.55
N SER A 588 39.30 -16.03 -18.57
CA SER A 588 40.22 -16.17 -19.69
C SER A 588 41.63 -15.76 -19.33
N SER A 589 42.44 -16.76 -18.99
CA SER A 589 43.88 -16.66 -19.15
C SER A 589 44.18 -16.26 -20.60
N GLY A 590 44.67 -15.03 -20.80
CA GLY A 590 45.11 -14.53 -22.12
C GLY A 590 44.13 -13.67 -22.91
N VAL A 591 43.03 -13.17 -22.32
CA VAL A 591 42.11 -12.23 -23.00
C VAL A 591 42.26 -10.81 -22.46
N GLU A 592 41.98 -9.83 -23.33
CA GLU A 592 42.03 -8.39 -23.07
C GLU A 592 41.39 -7.99 -21.72
N PRO A 593 42.01 -7.05 -20.95
CA PRO A 593 41.51 -6.60 -19.64
C PRO A 593 40.06 -6.10 -19.63
N SER A 594 39.52 -5.66 -20.76
CA SER A 594 38.12 -5.24 -20.93
C SER A 594 37.12 -6.39 -20.87
N VAL A 595 37.55 -7.63 -21.14
CA VAL A 595 36.68 -8.82 -21.10
C VAL A 595 36.58 -9.41 -19.69
N VAL A 596 37.63 -9.24 -18.88
CA VAL A 596 37.64 -9.69 -17.47
C VAL A 596 36.91 -8.68 -16.56
N ASN A 597 36.80 -7.42 -16.98
CA ASN A 597 35.91 -6.44 -16.35
C ASN A 597 34.48 -6.63 -16.86
N HIS A 598 33.57 -6.97 -15.96
CA HIS A 598 32.15 -7.17 -16.26
C HIS A 598 31.31 -6.41 -15.25
N ARG A 599 30.05 -6.12 -15.58
CA ARG A 599 29.18 -5.38 -14.65
C ARG A 599 28.98 -6.11 -13.33
N SER A 600 28.79 -5.37 -12.25
CA SER A 600 28.40 -5.90 -10.95
C SER A 600 26.97 -5.48 -10.63
N TRP A 601 26.25 -6.32 -9.90
CA TRP A 601 24.94 -5.97 -9.37
C TRP A 601 24.65 -6.83 -8.15
N HIS A 602 23.83 -6.30 -7.25
CA HIS A 602 23.11 -7.12 -6.30
C HIS A 602 21.96 -7.80 -7.04
N PRO A 603 21.70 -9.09 -6.81
CA PRO A 603 20.82 -9.86 -7.67
C PRO A 603 19.35 -9.56 -7.37
N VAL A 604 18.85 -8.38 -7.71
CA VAL A 604 17.43 -8.02 -7.52
C VAL A 604 16.59 -8.56 -8.67
N ILE A 605 16.98 -8.24 -9.92
CA ILE A 605 16.25 -8.68 -11.13
C ILE A 605 16.68 -10.10 -11.54
N THR A 606 17.98 -10.36 -11.64
CA THR A 606 18.51 -11.68 -12.02
C THR A 606 19.67 -12.13 -11.13
N PRO A 607 19.86 -13.45 -10.95
CA PRO A 607 21.04 -13.98 -10.28
C PRO A 607 22.34 -13.54 -10.96
N THR A 608 23.39 -13.37 -10.16
CA THR A 608 24.72 -13.04 -10.71
C THR A 608 25.41 -14.23 -11.37
N LEU A 609 25.00 -15.46 -11.03
CA LEU A 609 25.68 -16.73 -11.30
C LEU A 609 27.11 -16.85 -10.76
N ARG A 610 27.60 -15.84 -10.04
CA ARG A 610 28.93 -15.81 -9.43
C ARG A 610 28.97 -16.61 -8.14
N THR A 611 29.12 -17.93 -8.31
CA THR A 611 29.26 -18.90 -7.21
C THR A 611 30.59 -18.75 -6.46
N LEU A 612 30.76 -19.49 -5.36
CA LEU A 612 32.01 -19.52 -4.63
C LEU A 612 33.22 -19.91 -5.48
N SER A 613 33.06 -20.91 -6.37
CA SER A 613 34.13 -21.37 -7.25
C SER A 613 34.55 -20.31 -8.26
N GLU A 614 33.56 -19.62 -8.84
CA GLU A 614 33.80 -18.49 -9.75
C GLU A 614 34.44 -17.29 -9.04
N ARG A 615 34.23 -17.16 -7.74
CA ARG A 615 34.91 -16.16 -6.88
C ARG A 615 36.26 -16.65 -6.35
N GLY A 616 36.97 -17.48 -7.13
CA GLY A 616 38.29 -17.96 -6.78
C GLY A 616 38.29 -18.97 -5.64
N ASN A 617 37.23 -19.77 -5.50
CA ASN A 617 36.96 -20.63 -4.34
C ASN A 617 36.92 -19.82 -3.04
N ALA A 618 36.07 -18.79 -3.02
CA ALA A 618 35.83 -17.99 -1.83
C ALA A 618 35.16 -18.84 -0.73
N ALA A 619 35.35 -18.44 0.52
CA ALA A 619 34.70 -19.07 1.67
C ALA A 619 33.22 -18.67 1.74
N SER A 620 32.37 -19.58 2.22
CA SER A 620 30.91 -19.38 2.30
C SER A 620 30.50 -18.42 3.42
N ASP A 621 31.29 -18.33 4.48
CA ASP A 621 31.07 -17.53 5.69
C ASP A 621 31.31 -16.02 5.49
N LEU A 622 31.87 -15.62 4.34
CA LEU A 622 31.87 -14.22 3.89
C LEU A 622 30.46 -13.63 3.76
N TRP A 623 29.44 -14.49 3.62
CA TRP A 623 28.04 -14.12 3.67
C TRP A 623 27.41 -14.70 4.93
N LEU A 624 26.58 -13.89 5.57
CA LEU A 624 25.82 -14.29 6.74
C LEU A 624 24.63 -15.17 6.33
N SER A 625 24.05 -15.86 7.31
CA SER A 625 22.77 -16.54 7.13
C SER A 625 21.64 -15.50 6.99
N PRO A 626 20.64 -15.72 6.12
CA PRO A 626 20.40 -16.93 5.32
C PRO A 626 21.07 -16.95 3.95
N TRP A 627 21.73 -15.87 3.53
CA TRP A 627 22.24 -15.73 2.15
C TRP A 627 23.33 -16.73 1.77
N ASN A 628 24.06 -17.27 2.73
CA ASN A 628 25.02 -18.34 2.49
C ASN A 628 24.35 -19.72 2.31
N GLY A 629 23.11 -19.92 2.77
CA GLY A 629 22.47 -21.23 2.77
C GLY A 629 23.32 -22.31 3.45
N SER A 630 23.07 -23.57 3.11
CA SER A 630 23.90 -24.68 3.58
C SER A 630 25.22 -24.75 2.81
N GLY A 631 26.29 -24.18 3.37
CA GLY A 631 27.64 -24.30 2.81
C GLY A 631 27.92 -23.44 1.57
N GLY A 632 27.19 -22.33 1.39
CA GLY A 632 27.39 -21.38 0.29
C GLY A 632 26.56 -21.65 -0.96
N THR A 633 25.65 -22.64 -0.93
CA THR A 633 24.89 -23.10 -2.10
C THR A 633 24.03 -22.04 -2.76
N PHE A 634 23.56 -21.05 -1.98
CA PHE A 634 22.75 -19.97 -2.50
C PHE A 634 23.58 -18.92 -3.24
N ILE A 635 24.84 -18.72 -2.85
CA ILE A 635 25.69 -17.62 -3.34
C ILE A 635 25.84 -17.66 -4.86
N GLY A 636 25.38 -16.59 -5.52
CA GLY A 636 25.41 -16.45 -6.97
C GLY A 636 24.11 -16.88 -7.65
N ASN A 637 23.36 -17.80 -7.04
CA ASN A 637 22.15 -18.41 -7.59
C ASN A 637 20.86 -17.71 -7.09
N GLN A 638 20.93 -17.05 -5.94
CA GLN A 638 19.80 -16.36 -5.34
C GLN A 638 19.54 -15.00 -6.00
N THR A 639 18.30 -14.53 -5.87
CA THR A 639 17.99 -13.10 -5.94
C THR A 639 17.62 -12.57 -4.57
N ILE A 640 17.71 -11.26 -4.35
CA ILE A 640 17.42 -10.61 -3.06
C ILE A 640 16.20 -9.70 -3.17
N TYR A 641 15.56 -9.45 -2.04
CA TYR A 641 14.43 -8.53 -1.91
C TYR A 641 14.93 -7.10 -1.77
N CYS A 642 14.19 -6.10 -2.27
CA CYS A 642 14.49 -4.70 -1.97
C CYS A 642 14.40 -4.47 -0.46
N THR A 643 13.44 -5.13 0.18
CA THR A 643 13.24 -5.14 1.63
C THR A 643 14.31 -5.88 2.42
N ASP A 644 15.28 -6.57 1.81
CA ASP A 644 16.46 -7.05 2.53
C ASP A 644 17.39 -5.89 2.92
N CYS A 645 17.34 -4.79 2.18
CA CYS A 645 18.15 -3.59 2.40
C CYS A 645 17.35 -2.40 2.92
N HIS A 646 16.09 -2.28 2.50
CA HIS A 646 15.21 -1.14 2.84
C HIS A 646 14.18 -1.50 3.91
N GLY A 647 14.05 -0.63 4.91
CA GLY A 647 13.11 -0.74 6.02
C GLY A 647 13.69 -0.25 7.35
N SER A 648 12.93 -0.46 8.42
CA SER A 648 13.33 -0.09 9.78
C SER A 648 14.72 -0.63 10.13
N THR A 649 15.52 0.18 10.84
CA THR A 649 16.88 -0.22 11.26
C THR A 649 16.87 -1.53 12.05
N THR A 650 17.81 -2.42 11.74
CA THR A 650 17.91 -3.76 12.34
C THR A 650 19.19 -3.96 13.14
N ALA A 651 19.24 -5.03 13.94
CA ALA A 651 20.41 -5.41 14.72
C ALA A 651 21.64 -5.77 13.85
N ASN A 652 22.83 -5.81 14.46
CA ASN A 652 24.07 -6.19 13.76
C ASN A 652 23.94 -7.60 13.16
N GLY A 653 24.41 -7.80 11.93
CA GLY A 653 24.40 -9.10 11.27
C GLY A 653 23.03 -9.65 10.85
N VAL A 654 21.95 -8.86 11.00
CA VAL A 654 20.58 -9.33 10.75
C VAL A 654 19.81 -8.33 9.90
N SER A 655 19.20 -8.79 8.80
CA SER A 655 18.29 -7.97 7.98
C SER A 655 16.82 -8.10 8.43
N THR A 656 16.48 -9.12 9.22
CA THR A 656 15.14 -9.30 9.78
C THR A 656 14.79 -8.19 10.77
N PRO A 657 13.63 -7.52 10.62
CA PRO A 657 13.09 -6.60 11.63
C PRO A 657 12.80 -7.30 12.96
N ASN A 658 12.71 -6.52 14.04
CA ASN A 658 12.27 -7.05 15.33
C ASN A 658 10.83 -7.60 15.24
N ALA A 659 10.49 -8.56 16.10
CA ALA A 659 9.14 -9.09 16.17
C ALA A 659 8.10 -7.96 16.40
N GLY A 660 7.12 -7.83 15.51
CA GLY A 660 6.11 -6.77 15.54
C GLY A 660 6.42 -5.55 14.67
N SER A 661 7.68 -5.36 14.29
CA SER A 661 8.06 -4.40 13.26
C SER A 661 7.68 -4.94 11.88
N PRO A 662 7.21 -4.09 10.97
CA PRO A 662 6.87 -4.52 9.62
C PRO A 662 8.12 -4.81 8.80
N TRP A 663 7.99 -5.72 7.84
CA TRP A 663 9.02 -5.98 6.85
C TRP A 663 8.68 -5.22 5.57
N GLY A 664 9.17 -3.99 5.44
CA GLY A 664 8.85 -3.11 4.32
C GLY A 664 9.55 -1.75 4.41
N PRO A 665 9.59 -0.98 3.31
CA PRO A 665 10.26 0.32 3.26
C PRO A 665 9.37 1.46 3.79
N HIS A 666 8.75 1.28 4.96
CA HIS A 666 7.86 2.27 5.58
C HIS A 666 8.64 3.47 6.14
N GLY A 667 9.76 3.21 6.82
CA GLY A 667 10.61 4.25 7.37
C GLY A 667 11.86 3.70 8.04
N SER A 668 12.88 4.54 8.24
CA SER A 668 14.10 4.17 8.96
C SER A 668 14.80 5.36 9.58
N SER A 669 15.52 5.15 10.68
CA SER A 669 16.44 6.15 11.22
C SER A 669 17.63 6.46 10.30
N SER A 670 17.95 5.54 9.36
CA SER A 670 19.04 5.70 8.39
C SER A 670 18.58 6.35 7.08
N ASN A 671 19.48 7.12 6.46
CA ASN A 671 19.25 7.69 5.13
C ASN A 671 18.87 6.61 4.11
N PHE A 672 18.05 6.98 3.12
CA PHE A 672 17.54 6.12 2.04
C PHE A 672 16.67 4.95 2.53
N ILE A 673 16.06 5.10 3.71
CA ILE A 673 15.20 4.08 4.34
C ILE A 673 15.98 2.77 4.51
N LEU A 674 17.26 2.85 4.87
CA LEU A 674 18.13 1.67 4.95
C LEU A 674 18.03 0.97 6.31
N LYS A 675 18.19 -0.35 6.33
CA LYS A 675 18.23 -1.14 7.57
C LYS A 675 19.50 -0.94 8.42
N GLY A 676 20.48 -0.22 7.89
CA GLY A 676 21.68 0.23 8.59
C GLY A 676 22.33 1.40 7.87
N ALA A 677 23.26 2.08 8.54
CA ALA A 677 23.96 3.21 7.95
C ALA A 677 24.79 2.77 6.73
N TRP A 678 24.80 3.59 5.68
CA TRP A 678 25.75 3.54 4.59
C TRP A 678 26.33 4.93 4.39
N ASP A 679 27.58 5.10 4.81
CA ASP A 679 28.22 6.41 4.91
C ASP A 679 29.74 6.31 4.80
N THR A 680 30.41 7.45 5.00
CA THR A 680 31.87 7.52 4.92
C THR A 680 32.59 6.78 6.05
N ALA A 681 31.91 6.35 7.12
CA ALA A 681 32.50 5.58 8.21
C ALA A 681 32.30 4.06 8.04
N THR A 682 31.51 3.63 7.06
CA THR A 682 31.22 2.21 6.86
C THR A 682 32.50 1.43 6.53
N GLY A 683 32.74 0.37 7.31
CA GLY A 683 33.98 -0.42 7.31
C GLY A 683 34.96 -0.05 8.43
N SER A 684 34.70 1.03 9.19
CA SER A 684 35.54 1.48 10.29
C SER A 684 34.82 1.30 11.63
N GLY A 685 35.11 0.20 12.34
CA GLY A 685 34.74 0.02 13.74
C GLY A 685 33.25 -0.25 14.05
N SER A 686 32.36 -0.20 13.05
CA SER A 686 30.92 -0.43 13.23
C SER A 686 30.41 -1.62 12.43
N GLN A 687 29.89 -2.62 13.14
CA GLN A 687 29.21 -3.81 12.58
C GLN A 687 27.75 -3.55 12.18
N GLY A 688 27.21 -2.37 12.53
CA GLY A 688 25.80 -2.03 12.29
C GLY A 688 25.49 -1.50 10.89
N ALA A 689 26.50 -1.27 10.06
CA ALA A 689 26.34 -0.72 8.73
C ALA A 689 25.60 -1.68 7.78
N LEU A 690 25.00 -1.13 6.72
CA LEU A 690 24.10 -1.84 5.80
C LEU A 690 24.72 -3.12 5.23
N CYS A 691 25.96 -3.05 4.73
CA CYS A 691 26.61 -4.19 4.08
C CYS A 691 26.76 -5.38 5.04
N PHE A 692 26.98 -5.10 6.33
CA PHE A 692 27.19 -6.11 7.35
C PHE A 692 25.90 -6.73 7.88
N LYS A 693 24.75 -6.42 7.28
CA LYS A 693 23.54 -7.21 7.45
C LYS A 693 23.61 -8.53 6.69
N CYS A 694 24.41 -8.58 5.60
CA CYS A 694 24.53 -9.76 4.73
C CYS A 694 25.97 -10.27 4.57
N HIS A 695 26.97 -9.42 4.83
CA HIS A 695 28.39 -9.75 4.72
C HIS A 695 29.05 -9.80 6.09
N ASP A 696 30.00 -10.70 6.29
CA ASP A 696 30.71 -10.77 7.56
C ASP A 696 31.63 -9.56 7.77
N TYR A 697 31.45 -8.88 8.90
CA TYR A 697 32.27 -7.71 9.22
C TYR A 697 33.75 -8.07 9.41
N ASN A 698 34.03 -9.23 10.04
CA ASN A 698 35.39 -9.59 10.38
C ASN A 698 36.23 -9.89 9.14
N ASP A 699 35.63 -10.44 8.10
CA ASP A 699 36.30 -10.76 6.85
C ASP A 699 36.48 -9.56 5.90
N TYR A 700 35.63 -8.55 5.98
CA TYR A 700 35.68 -7.39 5.06
C TYR A 700 36.25 -6.10 5.67
N ALA A 701 36.11 -5.89 6.99
CA ALA A 701 36.45 -4.61 7.64
C ALA A 701 37.71 -4.67 8.52
N VAL A 702 38.10 -5.85 8.98
CA VAL A 702 39.28 -6.05 9.84
C VAL A 702 40.15 -7.17 9.28
N LYS A 703 41.22 -7.54 10.00
CA LYS A 703 42.12 -8.64 9.63
C LYS A 703 41.44 -10.00 9.86
N GLY A 704 40.42 -10.30 9.06
CA GLY A 704 39.79 -11.61 8.97
C GLY A 704 40.62 -12.62 8.17
N GLY A 705 40.24 -13.89 8.26
CA GLY A 705 41.00 -15.02 7.72
C GLY A 705 40.33 -15.75 6.56
N SER A 706 39.03 -15.53 6.31
CA SER A 706 38.31 -16.30 5.31
C SER A 706 38.65 -15.83 3.89
N LYS A 707 38.85 -16.80 3.00
CA LYS A 707 39.35 -16.55 1.65
C LYS A 707 38.31 -15.81 0.81
N SER A 708 38.67 -14.65 0.25
CA SER A 708 37.78 -13.86 -0.61
C SER A 708 38.17 -13.90 -2.08
N GLY A 709 37.26 -13.51 -2.97
CA GLY A 709 37.56 -13.34 -4.39
C GLY A 709 38.58 -12.22 -4.68
N PHE A 710 38.79 -11.33 -3.70
CA PHE A 710 39.89 -10.37 -3.70
C PHE A 710 41.08 -10.98 -2.93
N CYS A 711 41.72 -11.98 -3.53
CA CYS A 711 42.92 -12.62 -2.97
C CYS A 711 44.06 -12.70 -3.98
N CYS A 712 45.26 -12.99 -3.47
CA CYS A 712 46.47 -13.21 -4.26
C CYS A 712 47.22 -14.45 -3.74
N GLU A 713 48.25 -14.89 -4.45
CA GLU A 713 49.08 -16.05 -4.02
C GLU A 713 49.57 -15.97 -2.57
N LYS A 714 49.84 -14.75 -2.07
CA LYS A 714 50.44 -14.53 -0.74
C LYS A 714 49.43 -14.26 0.37
N ASP A 715 48.17 -13.98 0.04
CA ASP A 715 47.18 -13.58 1.02
C ASP A 715 45.78 -14.04 0.59
N PRO A 716 45.08 -14.85 1.40
CA PRO A 716 43.76 -15.38 1.07
C PRO A 716 42.67 -14.29 1.08
N ASN A 717 42.91 -13.11 1.66
CA ASN A 717 41.93 -12.04 1.68
C ASN A 717 42.59 -10.66 1.77
N LEU A 718 42.67 -9.98 0.63
CA LEU A 718 43.28 -8.67 0.54
C LEU A 718 42.48 -7.58 1.27
N HIS A 719 41.21 -7.79 1.64
CA HIS A 719 40.52 -6.84 2.54
C HIS A 719 41.23 -6.81 3.91
N GLY A 720 41.47 -7.98 4.51
CA GLY A 720 42.19 -8.11 5.76
C GLY A 720 43.63 -7.61 5.68
N TYR A 721 44.31 -7.84 4.55
CA TYR A 721 45.63 -7.26 4.29
C TYR A 721 45.59 -5.72 4.32
N HIS A 722 44.65 -5.09 3.62
CA HIS A 722 44.54 -3.63 3.61
C HIS A 722 44.11 -3.09 4.97
N ALA A 723 43.23 -3.76 5.70
CA ALA A 723 42.87 -3.40 7.07
C ALA A 723 44.09 -3.42 8.01
N ASP A 724 44.96 -4.44 7.90
CA ASP A 724 46.21 -4.54 8.67
C ASP A 724 47.22 -3.43 8.32
N LYS A 725 47.34 -3.07 7.03
CA LYS A 725 48.33 -2.07 6.57
C LYS A 725 47.87 -0.62 6.66
N ILE A 726 46.58 -0.36 6.51
CA ILE A 726 46.00 0.99 6.52
C ILE A 726 45.45 1.33 7.92
N GLY A 727 45.15 0.33 8.75
CA GLY A 727 44.66 0.49 10.13
C GLY A 727 43.18 0.86 10.26
N LYS A 728 42.57 1.38 9.18
CA LYS A 728 41.13 1.63 9.07
C LYS A 728 40.68 1.46 7.63
N MET A 729 39.60 0.73 7.41
CA MET A 729 39.00 0.55 6.08
C MET A 729 37.73 1.37 5.96
N ARG A 730 37.56 2.06 4.83
CA ARG A 730 36.27 2.65 4.45
C ARG A 730 35.87 2.07 3.11
N CYS A 731 34.73 1.38 3.04
CA CYS A 731 34.32 0.65 1.83
C CYS A 731 34.24 1.57 0.60
N ASN A 732 33.79 2.81 0.78
CA ASN A 732 33.64 3.83 -0.26
C ASN A 732 34.96 4.31 -0.92
N TRP A 733 36.11 3.98 -0.34
CA TRP A 733 37.41 4.20 -0.99
C TRP A 733 37.58 3.35 -2.26
N CYS A 734 37.01 2.14 -2.24
CA CYS A 734 37.15 1.15 -3.30
C CYS A 734 35.83 0.84 -4.01
N HIS A 735 34.70 0.99 -3.34
CA HIS A 735 33.38 0.66 -3.87
C HIS A 735 32.55 1.90 -4.17
N ILE A 736 31.64 1.77 -5.12
CA ILE A 736 30.69 2.85 -5.42
C ILE A 736 29.71 3.11 -4.27
N ALA A 737 29.18 4.32 -4.23
CA ALA A 737 28.29 4.77 -3.18
C ALA A 737 26.82 4.35 -3.37
N VAL A 738 26.43 3.84 -4.55
CA VAL A 738 25.07 3.31 -4.83
C VAL A 738 25.18 1.84 -5.20
N PRO A 739 25.15 0.91 -4.24
CA PRO A 739 25.46 -0.50 -4.48
C PRO A 739 24.27 -1.26 -5.06
N HIS A 740 23.69 -0.81 -6.16
CA HIS A 740 22.63 -1.53 -6.88
C HIS A 740 23.21 -2.32 -8.04
N GLY A 741 23.66 -1.62 -9.08
CA GLY A 741 24.49 -2.16 -10.15
C GLY A 741 25.48 -1.14 -10.68
N TRP A 742 26.55 -1.64 -11.30
CA TRP A 742 27.71 -0.85 -11.68
C TRP A 742 28.40 -1.38 -12.93
N LYS A 743 29.01 -0.47 -13.69
CA LYS A 743 29.76 -0.79 -14.91
C LYS A 743 30.95 -1.73 -14.69
N ASN A 744 31.57 -1.70 -13.50
CA ASN A 744 32.75 -2.51 -13.18
C ASN A 744 32.44 -3.65 -12.20
N LYS A 745 33.27 -4.69 -12.23
CA LYS A 745 33.09 -5.87 -11.38
C LYS A 745 33.28 -5.56 -9.90
N ALA A 746 32.61 -6.34 -9.05
CA ALA A 746 32.67 -6.24 -7.59
C ALA A 746 32.38 -4.81 -7.04
N PHE A 747 31.55 -4.04 -7.76
CA PHE A 747 31.22 -2.66 -7.42
C PHE A 747 32.43 -1.72 -7.30
N LEU A 748 33.56 -2.07 -7.94
CA LEU A 748 34.79 -1.32 -7.80
C LEU A 748 34.74 -0.01 -8.59
N VAL A 749 35.06 1.10 -7.92
CA VAL A 749 35.39 2.35 -8.62
C VAL A 749 36.69 2.16 -9.39
N ASN A 750 36.84 2.90 -10.48
CA ASN A 750 38.13 2.99 -11.16
C ASN A 750 38.40 4.44 -11.58
N LEU A 751 39.28 5.12 -10.85
CA LEU A 751 39.66 6.49 -11.16
C LEU A 751 40.58 6.60 -12.38
N ASN A 752 40.96 5.50 -13.03
CA ASN A 752 41.53 5.52 -14.38
C ASN A 752 40.47 5.63 -15.49
N ASP A 753 39.19 5.39 -15.18
CA ASP A 753 38.10 5.35 -16.15
C ASP A 753 36.80 5.90 -15.54
N VAL A 754 36.81 7.20 -15.25
CA VAL A 754 35.61 7.95 -14.86
C VAL A 754 34.96 8.47 -16.14
N GLY A 755 33.65 8.28 -16.27
CA GLY A 755 32.91 8.52 -17.50
C GLY A 755 31.64 9.37 -17.33
N PRO A 756 30.68 9.20 -18.26
CA PRO A 756 29.43 9.97 -18.27
C PRO A 756 28.63 9.87 -16.97
N GLU A 757 28.78 8.76 -16.23
CA GLU A 757 28.20 8.55 -14.92
C GLU A 757 28.68 9.52 -13.83
N ALA A 758 29.69 10.33 -14.13
CA ALA A 758 30.22 11.41 -13.30
C ALA A 758 30.20 12.79 -14.01
N GLY A 759 29.61 12.85 -15.22
CA GLY A 759 29.67 14.01 -16.11
C GLY A 759 31.03 14.23 -16.74
N LYS A 760 31.77 13.14 -17.03
CA LYS A 760 33.08 13.16 -17.70
C LYS A 760 33.00 12.40 -19.04
N THR A 761 33.98 12.61 -19.90
CA THR A 761 34.17 11.76 -21.08
C THR A 761 34.62 10.36 -20.61
N ALA A 762 34.16 9.29 -21.26
CA ALA A 762 34.62 7.94 -20.94
C ALA A 762 36.15 7.83 -20.97
N GLY A 763 36.74 7.06 -20.04
CA GLY A 763 38.20 6.95 -19.89
C GLY A 763 38.88 8.12 -19.19
N THR A 764 38.15 9.07 -18.59
CA THR A 764 38.79 10.20 -17.91
C THR A 764 39.48 9.73 -16.64
N GLN A 765 40.78 9.97 -16.54
CA GLN A 765 41.54 9.72 -15.32
C GLN A 765 41.37 10.87 -14.31
N MET A 766 41.02 10.52 -13.07
CA MET A 766 40.84 11.45 -11.95
C MET A 766 41.89 11.22 -10.87
N ARG A 767 42.03 12.19 -9.94
CA ARG A 767 43.01 12.14 -8.84
C ARG A 767 44.44 12.02 -9.37
N ASN A 768 44.82 12.98 -10.22
CA ASN A 768 46.16 13.07 -10.82
C ASN A 768 47.02 13.99 -9.95
N ASP A 769 48.20 13.52 -9.54
CA ASP A 769 49.16 14.24 -8.69
C ASP A 769 48.55 14.92 -7.45
N THR A 770 47.58 14.26 -6.82
CA THR A 770 46.92 14.74 -5.62
C THR A 770 46.64 13.61 -4.64
N SER A 771 46.78 13.92 -3.34
CA SER A 771 46.44 12.99 -2.27
C SER A 771 44.98 13.03 -1.86
N ALA A 772 44.23 14.05 -2.30
CA ALA A 772 42.82 14.20 -1.99
C ALA A 772 41.98 13.03 -2.53
N VAL A 773 40.91 12.70 -1.82
CA VAL A 773 39.92 11.71 -2.27
C VAL A 773 39.06 12.30 -3.39
N TYR A 774 38.54 11.45 -4.28
CA TYR A 774 37.61 11.87 -5.32
C TYR A 774 36.16 11.63 -4.90
N SER A 775 35.37 12.71 -4.89
CA SER A 775 33.94 12.64 -4.61
C SER A 775 33.16 13.29 -5.75
N ARG A 776 32.26 12.52 -6.34
CA ARG A 776 31.34 12.94 -7.38
C ARG A 776 30.09 12.06 -7.25
N SER A 777 28.97 12.70 -6.90
CA SER A 777 27.66 12.05 -6.90
C SER A 777 27.41 11.26 -8.17
N PRO A 778 26.39 10.40 -8.22
CA PRO A 778 25.89 9.64 -7.08
C PRO A 778 26.83 8.49 -6.73
N TYR A 779 27.76 8.14 -7.62
CA TYR A 779 28.51 6.88 -7.55
C TYR A 779 29.87 6.97 -6.85
N TYR A 780 30.53 8.13 -6.80
CA TYR A 780 31.87 8.28 -6.20
C TYR A 780 31.78 9.05 -4.89
N MET A 781 32.13 8.40 -3.79
CA MET A 781 32.18 9.00 -2.45
C MET A 781 33.53 8.70 -1.81
N ASN A 782 34.37 9.71 -1.60
CA ASN A 782 35.71 9.55 -1.04
C ASN A 782 36.56 8.48 -1.75
N SER A 783 36.34 8.28 -3.05
CA SER A 783 36.96 7.22 -3.82
C SER A 783 38.46 7.47 -4.04
N ILE A 784 39.26 6.41 -3.99
CA ILE A 784 40.73 6.48 -4.21
C ILE A 784 41.25 5.40 -5.18
N LEU A 785 40.47 4.34 -5.42
CA LEU A 785 40.94 3.17 -6.16
C LEU A 785 41.17 3.47 -7.66
N LYS A 786 42.35 3.08 -8.14
CA LYS A 786 42.74 3.03 -9.55
C LYS A 786 43.11 1.58 -9.90
N VAL A 787 42.36 1.00 -10.84
CA VAL A 787 42.63 -0.34 -11.38
C VAL A 787 43.30 -0.18 -12.73
N ARG A 788 44.50 -0.74 -12.85
CA ARG A 788 45.28 -0.74 -14.09
C ARG A 788 45.08 -2.02 -14.88
N THR A 789 44.94 -3.14 -14.19
CA THR A 789 44.74 -4.44 -14.83
C THR A 789 43.70 -5.23 -14.06
N TRP A 790 42.53 -5.39 -14.66
CA TRP A 790 41.49 -6.27 -14.17
C TRP A 790 41.96 -7.73 -14.20
N ARG A 791 41.61 -8.48 -13.16
CA ARG A 791 42.00 -9.89 -12.99
C ARG A 791 40.79 -10.73 -12.63
N ALA A 792 40.91 -12.02 -12.93
CA ALA A 792 39.97 -13.01 -12.45
C ALA A 792 39.96 -13.04 -10.91
N SER A 793 38.81 -13.37 -10.33
CA SER A 793 38.69 -13.53 -8.89
C SER A 793 39.71 -14.55 -8.37
N GLY A 794 40.46 -14.16 -7.34
CA GLY A 794 41.58 -14.90 -6.75
C GLY A 794 42.93 -14.83 -7.47
N GLN A 795 43.04 -14.03 -8.53
CA GLN A 795 44.27 -13.81 -9.29
C GLN A 795 44.76 -12.36 -9.23
N TRP A 796 44.34 -11.61 -8.20
CA TRP A 796 44.74 -10.21 -8.03
C TRP A 796 46.20 -10.12 -7.64
N THR A 797 46.87 -9.05 -8.08
CA THR A 797 48.26 -8.77 -7.70
C THR A 797 48.41 -7.29 -7.34
N ALA A 798 49.48 -6.93 -6.64
CA ALA A 798 49.73 -5.51 -6.37
C ALA A 798 49.85 -4.68 -7.67
N ALA A 799 50.41 -5.25 -8.74
CA ALA A 799 50.54 -4.58 -10.03
C ALA A 799 49.20 -4.35 -10.75
N SER A 800 48.11 -4.97 -10.29
CA SER A 800 46.75 -4.71 -10.78
C SER A 800 46.26 -3.29 -10.44
N CYS A 801 46.84 -2.66 -9.41
CA CYS A 801 46.46 -1.35 -8.92
C CYS A 801 47.52 -0.30 -9.27
N GLY A 802 47.08 0.90 -9.64
CA GLY A 802 47.98 1.99 -10.01
C GLY A 802 47.41 2.97 -11.03
N SER A 803 48.12 4.08 -11.21
CA SER A 803 47.85 5.09 -12.22
C SER A 803 48.16 4.55 -13.62
N SER A 804 47.30 4.83 -14.61
CA SER A 804 47.46 4.37 -16.00
C SER A 804 48.56 5.07 -16.80
N GLY A 805 49.19 6.11 -16.23
CA GLY A 805 50.12 7.01 -16.92
C GLY A 805 49.56 8.43 -16.94
N ALA A 806 50.08 9.29 -17.82
CA ALA A 806 49.60 10.66 -17.97
C ALA A 806 48.09 10.69 -18.29
N PRO A 807 47.31 11.62 -17.70
CA PRO A 807 47.72 12.77 -16.88
C PRO A 807 48.12 12.44 -15.43
N GLY A 808 47.97 11.22 -14.96
CA GLY A 808 48.49 10.77 -13.67
C GLY A 808 49.98 10.40 -13.70
N ASN A 809 50.49 9.96 -12.55
CA ASN A 809 51.92 9.74 -12.35
C ASN A 809 52.48 8.38 -12.83
N GLY A 810 51.61 7.48 -13.32
CA GLY A 810 52.00 6.13 -13.79
C GLY A 810 52.54 5.18 -12.71
N ALA A 811 52.52 5.56 -11.43
CA ALA A 811 52.96 4.70 -10.34
C ALA A 811 52.01 3.51 -10.16
N THR A 812 52.56 2.32 -9.90
CA THR A 812 51.80 1.07 -9.76
C THR A 812 52.32 0.24 -8.59
N GLY A 813 51.58 -0.80 -8.21
CA GLY A 813 52.02 -1.73 -7.18
C GLY A 813 51.78 -1.21 -5.75
N ARG A 814 52.46 -1.84 -4.79
CA ARG A 814 52.28 -1.54 -3.35
C ARG A 814 52.69 -0.11 -2.99
N ASN A 815 53.70 0.43 -3.68
CA ASN A 815 54.29 1.72 -3.34
C ASN A 815 53.51 2.90 -3.91
N TRP A 816 52.63 2.69 -4.90
CA TRP A 816 51.80 3.77 -5.45
C TRP A 816 50.95 4.47 -4.37
N MET A 817 50.37 3.71 -3.44
CA MET A 817 49.53 4.28 -2.37
C MET A 817 50.34 4.87 -1.21
N LYS A 818 51.65 4.63 -1.14
CA LYS A 818 52.52 5.05 -0.02
C LYS A 818 53.47 6.19 -0.39
N ASP A 819 54.14 6.06 -1.53
CA ASP A 819 55.33 6.84 -1.86
C ASP A 819 55.16 7.67 -3.15
N SER A 820 53.93 7.77 -3.69
CA SER A 820 53.64 8.55 -4.91
C SER A 820 52.93 9.89 -4.63
N THR A 821 52.94 10.79 -5.62
CA THR A 821 52.17 12.05 -5.61
C THR A 821 50.65 11.84 -5.61
N GLU A 822 50.19 10.61 -5.85
CA GLU A 822 48.80 10.17 -5.75
C GLU A 822 48.57 9.24 -4.54
N SER A 823 49.53 9.16 -3.62
CA SER A 823 49.33 8.48 -2.32
C SER A 823 48.19 9.16 -1.56
N CYS A 824 47.48 8.43 -0.70
CA CYS A 824 46.51 9.07 0.19
C CYS A 824 47.20 9.37 1.52
N THR A 825 47.71 10.59 1.68
CA THR A 825 48.27 11.08 2.95
C THR A 825 47.11 11.34 3.90
N ASN A 826 46.93 10.46 4.90
CA ASN A 826 45.80 10.47 5.83
C ASN A 826 44.46 10.18 5.13
N PRO A 827 44.23 8.93 4.71
CA PRO A 827 42.89 8.55 4.31
C PRO A 827 42.01 8.75 5.58
N PRO A 828 40.86 9.45 5.49
CA PRO A 828 40.27 10.23 6.59
C PRO A 828 40.11 9.49 7.91
#